data_AF-A0A5C7RK72-F1
#
_entry.id   AF-A0A5C7RK72-F1
#
_cell.length_a   1.000
_cell.length_b   1.000
_cell.length_c   1.000
_cell.angle_alpha   90.00
_cell.angle_beta   90.00
_cell.angle_gamma   90.00
#
_symmetry.space_group_name_H-M   'P 1'
#
loop_
_entity.id
_entity.type
_entity.pdbx_description
1 polymer ?
#
loop_
_entity_poly.entity_id
_entity_poly.type
_entity_poly.pdbx_seq_one_letter_code
_entity_poly.pdbx_strand_id
1 'polypeptide(L)'
;MAAMRGKAADTPSGTQPTTTNAPGADALPPPDGVAAHGDANASSTQAQETPRDRLYRLRRSIEGNDERIQQPDDLLQIEEFREGVALLSTDAFGPTEIVEAIGSPGYVLSSMAALSLRQRHDVDLRAALDATMPFGSYPLNFVLDALQTRSDAATMPLVLRHAREWWWDAPPIRQRIRDYLRWAERHAPGHEAMRLDDLDDHALQEIESALKSFQEPVLASCLQQVQSEITTRRERRTLGAVGRLWGQGGREGIVGYPELEDQTARLYEMLSATAPKTILISGEHGVGKTVLVDRLLARLHEDGWLLFEASAMDVLAGQKFIGELEGRVREMLIALNRRKALWRAQDFFDLLHKGSHQQDPRGILDLLLPAIERGELLMLGEVTPRQMSQLLLARPALRHHAEIVLLTAPDEATMRDTLARWAQARATRQGGMVADMRILGEAQRMAAQFFPEQHEPGRSLRLLEEALQSAVAAEPPQLPLDGDALLRAIAARSGLPMDVIDDRQSLSLDSVRDFFRKRVIGQDEAVECLVDRIAMLKAGLIDSSRPIGVFLFAGPTGTGKTELAKTLGELLFGSSERLLRLDMSEYQSDDGAWRLIDDARDGSARSLVARIREQPFSVVLLDEFEKAHPKVWDLFLQVFDDGRLSDRSGNVADFRHSIIILTSNAGSTLSRSAGPGFTSAAGGYSRGAVEKALFETFRREFLNRLDRIVLFNPLDRGLMREILHKELERAMSRRGLRNRDWAVEWEPSAIEFLLDRGFTLDLGARPLRRAIEHHLLAPLARSIVEHRAPRGDQFLFVRSAGEKLEVEFIDPNAPVPVASAATLAHAHSGDDFDLRNLIYAPDNTQASLAALRARYARLSDSLASSVWASARDADFAAMAESDFWSRPERFEVLDRIERRDRIESALDTAQRLEERLARDGGNPAFVARCAQLLWLLGLAADAVTVRAPQDALLALAVGETELKRDAAQTRLWWQQVLSMYMAWAERRNMRVEVLEQNAERCRARLAIGGFGAYALLRDEHGLHVFEQDQDGENATKRTTVQVRCAADLPGRARPNLLVGEEDLRIARRYRAAPSPLVRDGVRGWRSGRFDRVLAGEFDVIVGE
;
A
#
# COMPACT_ATOMS: atom_id res chain seq x y z
N MET A 1 27.49 -31.85 14.06
CA MET A 1 27.76 -33.11 13.33
C MET A 1 28.21 -32.78 11.91
N ALA A 2 28.98 -33.70 11.30
CA ALA A 2 29.48 -33.68 9.91
C ALA A 2 28.39 -33.43 8.84
N ALA A 3 28.62 -32.98 7.59
CA ALA A 3 29.80 -32.42 6.87
C ALA A 3 29.27 -31.70 5.56
N MET A 4 29.99 -31.33 4.48
CA MET A 4 31.36 -31.63 4.01
C MET A 4 31.96 -30.55 3.06
N ARG A 5 32.86 -30.96 2.16
CA ARG A 5 33.77 -30.23 1.24
C ARG A 5 33.09 -29.96 -0.14
N GLY A 6 33.58 -29.10 -1.04
CA GLY A 6 34.89 -28.44 -1.15
C GLY A 6 35.00 -27.40 -2.30
N LYS A 7 36.24 -27.09 -2.74
CA LYS A 7 36.69 -25.85 -3.42
C LYS A 7 36.78 -25.87 -4.98
N ALA A 8 36.53 -24.69 -5.57
CA ALA A 8 37.35 -23.92 -6.55
C ALA A 8 37.35 -24.12 -8.10
N ALA A 9 37.35 -22.95 -8.77
CA ALA A 9 38.13 -22.49 -9.94
C ALA A 9 37.59 -22.51 -11.41
N ASP A 10 37.89 -21.39 -12.09
CA ASP A 10 38.09 -21.08 -13.53
C ASP A 10 36.96 -21.02 -14.60
N THR A 11 36.80 -19.79 -15.15
CA THR A 11 36.62 -19.28 -16.56
C THR A 11 36.08 -20.17 -17.72
N PRO A 12 35.67 -19.58 -18.89
CA PRO A 12 34.88 -18.36 -19.16
C PRO A 12 33.84 -18.56 -20.32
N SER A 13 33.44 -17.48 -21.00
CA SER A 13 32.81 -17.37 -22.34
C SER A 13 31.27 -17.43 -22.45
N GLY A 14 30.73 -16.59 -23.34
CA GLY A 14 29.31 -16.52 -23.70
C GLY A 14 29.11 -15.66 -24.95
N THR A 15 28.48 -16.23 -25.98
CA THR A 15 28.35 -15.69 -27.34
C THR A 15 27.02 -14.93 -27.58
N GLN A 16 27.03 -14.09 -28.63
CA GLN A 16 25.93 -13.36 -29.30
C GLN A 16 24.67 -14.22 -29.65
N PRO A 17 23.48 -13.65 -30.04
CA PRO A 17 23.33 -12.64 -31.13
C PRO A 17 22.09 -11.67 -31.24
N THR A 18 22.19 -10.68 -32.15
CA THR A 18 21.15 -10.05 -33.06
C THR A 18 19.93 -9.29 -32.44
N THR A 19 19.36 -8.17 -32.98
CA THR A 19 19.57 -7.36 -34.22
C THR A 19 18.83 -5.98 -34.17
N THR A 20 19.24 -5.02 -35.04
CA THR A 20 18.44 -3.87 -35.62
C THR A 20 17.94 -2.73 -34.69
N ASN A 21 17.66 -1.47 -35.12
CA ASN A 21 17.78 -0.82 -36.45
C ASN A 21 18.16 0.70 -36.39
N ALA A 22 18.14 1.39 -37.55
CA ALA A 22 18.52 2.78 -37.84
C ALA A 22 17.31 3.77 -37.97
N PRO A 23 17.43 5.08 -38.39
CA PRO A 23 18.59 5.90 -38.83
C PRO A 23 18.70 7.32 -38.18
N GLY A 24 19.69 8.21 -38.45
CA GLY A 24 20.95 8.14 -39.23
C GLY A 24 21.59 9.54 -39.50
N ALA A 25 22.86 9.57 -39.99
CA ALA A 25 23.66 10.67 -40.60
C ALA A 25 23.90 11.99 -39.79
N ASP A 26 25.03 12.71 -39.85
CA ASP A 26 26.31 12.67 -40.62
C ASP A 26 27.51 12.83 -39.65
N ALA A 27 28.81 12.69 -39.95
CA ALA A 27 29.62 11.91 -40.90
C ALA A 27 30.98 12.66 -41.08
N LEU A 28 32.08 12.11 -40.54
CA LEU A 28 33.45 12.56 -40.83
C LEU A 28 34.37 11.31 -40.82
N PRO A 29 35.00 10.92 -41.94
CA PRO A 29 35.83 9.72 -42.04
C PRO A 29 37.35 10.00 -41.80
N PRO A 30 38.18 8.95 -41.62
CA PRO A 30 39.50 9.05 -41.01
C PRO A 30 40.64 8.99 -42.06
N PRO A 31 41.87 8.62 -41.63
CA PRO A 31 42.51 7.50 -42.31
C PRO A 31 43.15 6.48 -41.36
N ASP A 32 43.13 5.22 -41.77
CA ASP A 32 44.03 4.18 -41.27
C ASP A 32 44.23 3.14 -42.40
N GLY A 33 45.45 2.59 -42.57
CA GLY A 33 45.60 1.35 -43.34
C GLY A 33 46.77 1.17 -44.34
N VAL A 34 47.85 0.54 -43.85
CA VAL A 34 48.51 -0.64 -44.45
C VAL A 34 49.31 -0.55 -45.78
N ALA A 35 50.63 -0.74 -45.63
CA ALA A 35 51.62 -1.51 -46.43
C ALA A 35 51.67 -1.40 -47.98
N ALA A 36 52.87 -1.12 -48.52
CA ALA A 36 53.88 -2.16 -48.83
C ALA A 36 55.07 -1.59 -49.62
N HIS A 37 56.32 -1.88 -49.19
CA HIS A 37 57.49 -1.76 -50.07
C HIS A 37 57.74 -3.09 -50.77
N GLY A 38 57.81 -3.06 -52.10
CA GLY A 38 58.49 -4.07 -52.90
C GLY A 38 59.98 -3.74 -53.06
N ASP A 39 60.78 -4.77 -53.35
CA ASP A 39 62.24 -4.72 -53.40
C ASP A 39 62.83 -3.70 -54.38
N ALA A 40 63.91 -3.02 -53.99
CA ALA A 40 65.09 -2.83 -54.85
C ALA A 40 66.34 -2.39 -54.07
N ASN A 41 67.46 -3.03 -54.39
CA ASN A 41 68.81 -2.82 -53.88
C ASN A 41 69.33 -1.36 -53.83
N ALA A 42 70.04 -1.09 -52.73
CA ALA A 42 71.34 -0.41 -52.65
C ALA A 42 71.61 0.84 -53.51
N SER A 43 71.62 2.01 -52.85
CA SER A 43 72.80 2.90 -52.90
C SER A 43 72.83 3.83 -51.69
N SER A 44 74.03 4.05 -51.15
CA SER A 44 74.26 4.80 -49.92
C SER A 44 74.14 6.31 -50.13
N THR A 45 73.20 6.95 -49.45
CA THR A 45 73.22 8.39 -49.17
C THR A 45 73.11 8.57 -47.66
N GLN A 46 74.03 9.31 -47.03
CA GLN A 46 73.95 9.60 -45.60
C GLN A 46 72.71 10.46 -45.35
N ALA A 47 71.69 9.89 -44.67
CA ALA A 47 70.58 10.68 -44.16
C ALA A 47 71.15 11.67 -43.13
N GLN A 48 70.93 12.96 -43.34
CA GLN A 48 71.27 13.98 -42.35
C GLN A 48 70.43 13.73 -41.10
N GLU A 49 71.10 13.49 -39.99
CA GLU A 49 70.44 13.26 -38.71
C GLU A 49 69.69 14.52 -38.27
N THR A 50 68.43 14.36 -37.84
CA THR A 50 67.66 15.51 -37.34
C THR A 50 68.13 15.92 -35.94
N PRO A 51 67.93 17.18 -35.52
CA PRO A 51 68.23 17.62 -34.16
C PRO A 51 67.59 16.75 -33.07
N ARG A 52 66.38 16.22 -33.31
CA ARG A 52 65.70 15.30 -32.38
C ARG A 52 66.40 13.95 -32.29
N ASP A 53 66.75 13.34 -33.43
CA ASP A 53 67.49 12.07 -33.46
C ASP A 53 68.84 12.18 -32.74
N ARG A 54 69.56 13.28 -32.98
CA ARG A 54 70.82 13.61 -32.32
C ARG A 54 70.65 13.72 -30.80
N LEU A 55 69.63 14.45 -30.34
CA LEU A 55 69.33 14.61 -28.91
C LEU A 55 68.99 13.26 -28.25
N TYR A 56 68.15 12.43 -28.87
CA TYR A 56 67.84 11.10 -28.35
C TYR A 56 69.06 10.17 -28.34
N ARG A 57 69.98 10.29 -29.30
CA ARG A 57 71.23 9.52 -29.29
C ARG A 57 72.17 9.95 -28.16
N LEU A 58 72.34 11.26 -27.96
CA LEU A 58 73.15 11.81 -26.85
C LEU A 58 72.58 11.38 -25.50
N ARG A 59 71.26 11.50 -25.30
CA ARG A 59 70.54 10.98 -24.13
C ARG A 59 70.89 9.51 -23.88
N ARG A 60 70.70 8.63 -24.87
CA ARG A 60 70.97 7.18 -24.74
C ARG A 60 72.43 6.85 -24.45
N SER A 61 73.41 7.62 -24.96
CA SER A 61 74.83 7.42 -24.67
C SER A 61 75.18 7.66 -23.20
N ILE A 62 74.50 8.63 -22.58
CA ILE A 62 74.68 9.00 -21.17
C ILE A 62 73.96 7.99 -20.27
N GLU A 63 72.68 7.70 -20.57
CA GLU A 63 71.88 6.67 -19.85
C GLU A 63 72.53 5.27 -19.95
N GLY A 64 73.31 4.99 -20.99
CA GLY A 64 74.06 3.74 -21.15
C GLY A 64 75.38 3.65 -20.38
N ASN A 65 75.84 4.72 -19.72
CA ASN A 65 77.11 4.80 -18.97
C ASN A 65 76.94 5.39 -17.55
N ASP A 66 75.78 5.12 -16.93
CA ASP A 66 75.31 5.77 -15.69
C ASP A 66 76.22 5.55 -14.46
N GLU A 67 77.05 4.49 -14.44
CA GLU A 67 77.92 4.12 -13.29
C GLU A 67 78.91 5.21 -12.83
N ARG A 68 79.13 6.25 -13.64
CA ARG A 68 80.07 7.36 -13.35
C ARG A 68 79.39 8.62 -12.79
N ILE A 69 78.06 8.64 -12.69
CA ILE A 69 77.28 9.82 -12.34
C ILE A 69 76.78 9.64 -10.90
N GLN A 70 77.36 10.38 -9.95
CA GLN A 70 77.02 10.29 -8.52
C GLN A 70 76.36 11.56 -7.98
N GLN A 71 76.62 12.72 -8.59
CA GLN A 71 76.03 14.01 -8.25
C GLN A 71 75.60 14.78 -9.50
N PRO A 72 74.65 15.73 -9.41
CA PRO A 72 74.16 16.50 -10.56
C PRO A 72 75.27 17.18 -11.37
N ASP A 73 76.29 17.71 -10.72
CA ASP A 73 77.37 18.44 -11.39
C ASP A 73 78.32 17.53 -12.21
N ASP A 74 78.29 16.20 -12.02
CA ASP A 74 79.06 15.25 -12.83
C ASP A 74 78.61 15.29 -14.30
N LEU A 75 77.32 15.54 -14.55
CA LEU A 75 76.77 15.71 -15.91
C LEU A 75 77.45 16.85 -16.68
N LEU A 76 77.89 17.91 -15.99
CA LEU A 76 78.56 19.05 -16.63
C LEU A 76 79.93 18.67 -17.23
N GLN A 77 80.56 17.59 -16.74
CA GLN A 77 81.84 17.11 -17.26
C GLN A 77 81.68 16.30 -18.55
N ILE A 78 80.51 15.68 -18.74
CA ILE A 78 80.20 14.85 -19.92
C ILE A 78 80.07 15.76 -21.16
N GLU A 79 80.72 15.37 -22.26
CA GLU A 79 80.73 16.16 -23.49
C GLU A 79 79.37 16.06 -24.21
N GLU A 80 78.81 14.85 -24.27
CA GLU A 80 77.49 14.55 -24.84
C GLU A 80 76.36 15.29 -24.10
N PHE A 81 76.51 15.54 -22.79
CA PHE A 81 75.54 16.30 -22.01
C PHE A 81 75.58 17.79 -22.41
N ARG A 82 76.77 18.37 -22.48
CA ARG A 82 76.98 19.76 -22.93
C ARG A 82 76.54 19.96 -24.37
N GLU A 83 76.75 18.97 -25.25
CA GLU A 83 76.24 18.98 -26.62
C GLU A 83 74.70 18.97 -26.65
N GLY A 84 74.04 18.13 -25.85
CA GLY A 84 72.58 18.11 -25.76
C GLY A 84 71.97 19.41 -25.22
N VAL A 85 72.61 20.02 -24.20
CA VAL A 85 72.22 21.34 -23.66
C VAL A 85 72.39 22.43 -24.72
N ALA A 86 73.51 22.45 -25.43
CA ALA A 86 73.75 23.41 -26.51
C ALA A 86 72.71 23.26 -27.63
N LEU A 87 72.37 22.03 -28.00
CA LEU A 87 71.36 21.72 -29.02
C LEU A 87 69.96 22.19 -28.62
N LEU A 88 69.53 21.95 -27.38
CA LEU A 88 68.27 22.48 -26.82
C LEU A 88 68.28 24.00 -26.62
N SER A 89 69.46 24.62 -26.55
CA SER A 89 69.60 26.08 -26.47
C SER A 89 69.47 26.78 -27.84
N THR A 90 69.33 26.03 -28.93
CA THR A 90 69.07 26.58 -30.29
C THR A 90 67.59 26.61 -30.64
N ASP A 91 67.22 27.42 -31.64
CA ASP A 91 65.86 27.51 -32.21
C ASP A 91 65.38 26.21 -32.90
N ALA A 92 66.19 25.14 -32.91
CA ALA A 92 65.80 23.82 -33.43
C ALA A 92 64.70 23.13 -32.60
N PHE A 93 64.42 23.64 -31.39
CA PHE A 93 63.36 23.16 -30.51
C PHE A 93 62.44 24.33 -30.08
N GLY A 94 61.13 24.13 -30.17
CA GLY A 94 60.14 25.13 -29.79
C GLY A 94 60.04 25.35 -28.27
N PRO A 95 59.50 26.49 -27.79
CA PRO A 95 59.38 26.74 -26.35
C PRO A 95 58.58 25.67 -25.61
N THR A 96 57.50 25.17 -26.22
CA THR A 96 56.66 24.09 -25.69
C THR A 96 57.41 22.77 -25.61
N GLU A 97 58.29 22.47 -26.58
CA GLU A 97 59.08 21.24 -26.61
C GLU A 97 60.13 21.21 -25.50
N ILE A 98 60.65 22.38 -25.09
CA ILE A 98 61.51 22.49 -23.91
C ILE A 98 60.70 22.21 -22.64
N VAL A 99 59.49 22.78 -22.51
CA VAL A 99 58.61 22.51 -21.36
C VAL A 99 58.30 21.00 -21.23
N GLU A 100 57.96 20.34 -22.34
CA GLU A 100 57.77 18.89 -22.40
C GLU A 100 59.05 18.10 -22.08
N ALA A 101 60.23 18.58 -22.52
CA ALA A 101 61.51 17.95 -22.24
C ALA A 101 61.91 18.05 -20.76
N ILE A 102 61.59 19.14 -20.05
CA ILE A 102 61.80 19.27 -18.60
C ILE A 102 60.88 18.28 -17.85
N GLY A 103 59.62 18.15 -18.26
CA GLY A 103 58.67 17.19 -17.69
C GLY A 103 58.88 15.73 -18.08
N SER A 104 59.83 15.43 -18.98
CA SER A 104 60.02 14.10 -19.55
C SER A 104 60.63 13.09 -18.56
N PRO A 105 60.22 11.79 -18.62
CA PRO A 105 60.79 10.76 -17.78
C PRO A 105 62.26 10.47 -18.12
N GLY A 106 63.11 10.49 -17.11
CA GLY A 106 64.56 10.27 -17.20
C GLY A 106 65.34 11.53 -16.84
N TYR A 107 66.33 11.38 -15.96
CA TYR A 107 67.01 12.53 -15.35
C TYR A 107 67.91 13.31 -16.34
N VAL A 108 68.47 12.64 -17.35
CA VAL A 108 69.41 13.24 -18.32
C VAL A 108 68.72 14.31 -19.19
N LEU A 109 67.66 13.95 -19.91
CA LEU A 109 66.96 14.88 -20.82
C LEU A 109 66.32 16.05 -20.05
N SER A 110 65.67 15.75 -18.93
CA SER A 110 65.09 16.77 -18.05
C SER A 110 66.17 17.73 -17.50
N SER A 111 67.36 17.23 -17.14
CA SER A 111 68.50 18.07 -16.74
C SER A 111 69.07 18.90 -17.89
N MET A 112 69.15 18.36 -19.11
CA MET A 112 69.61 19.12 -20.29
C MET A 112 68.66 20.30 -20.58
N ALA A 113 67.35 20.05 -20.54
CA ALA A 113 66.32 21.05 -20.79
C ALA A 113 66.22 22.07 -19.65
N ALA A 114 66.34 21.64 -18.39
CA ALA A 114 66.42 22.53 -17.25
C ALA A 114 67.63 23.48 -17.33
N LEU A 115 68.78 23.00 -17.82
CA LEU A 115 69.98 23.83 -17.97
C LEU A 115 69.92 24.77 -19.18
N SER A 116 69.26 24.38 -20.29
CA SER A 116 69.10 25.26 -21.47
C SER A 116 68.20 26.48 -21.19
N LEU A 117 67.33 26.43 -20.17
CA LEU A 117 66.56 27.59 -19.70
C LEU A 117 67.42 28.81 -19.38
N ARG A 118 68.70 28.64 -19.03
CA ARG A 118 69.67 29.74 -18.81
C ARG A 118 69.87 30.63 -20.03
N GLN A 119 69.65 30.11 -21.24
CA GLN A 119 69.87 30.81 -22.51
C GLN A 119 68.55 31.02 -23.28
N ARG A 120 67.54 30.19 -23.04
CA ARG A 120 66.21 30.22 -23.70
C ARG A 120 65.22 31.16 -23.00
N HIS A 121 65.43 32.46 -23.16
CA HIS A 121 64.56 33.52 -22.59
C HIS A 121 63.14 33.55 -23.18
N ASP A 122 62.93 32.92 -24.33
CA ASP A 122 61.65 32.73 -25.03
C ASP A 122 60.74 31.68 -24.36
N VAL A 123 61.29 30.83 -23.50
CA VAL A 123 60.52 29.89 -22.68
C VAL A 123 59.96 30.61 -21.45
N ASP A 124 58.65 30.51 -21.24
CA ASP A 124 57.99 30.93 -20.01
C ASP A 124 58.35 29.97 -18.86
N LEU A 125 59.04 30.51 -17.85
CA LEU A 125 59.42 29.77 -16.65
C LEU A 125 58.21 29.30 -15.85
N ARG A 126 57.08 30.02 -15.90
CA ARG A 126 55.87 29.64 -15.16
C ARG A 126 55.27 28.36 -15.75
N ALA A 127 55.06 28.34 -17.06
CA ALA A 127 54.65 27.14 -17.79
C ALA A 127 55.64 25.96 -17.60
N ALA A 128 56.95 26.24 -17.58
CA ALA A 128 57.97 25.21 -17.36
C ALA A 128 57.93 24.59 -15.94
N LEU A 129 57.57 25.36 -14.91
CA LEU A 129 57.48 24.90 -13.52
C LEU A 129 56.11 24.29 -13.16
N ASP A 130 55.02 24.73 -13.81
CA ASP A 130 53.68 24.17 -13.61
C ASP A 130 53.47 22.84 -14.37
N ALA A 131 54.12 22.63 -15.52
CA ALA A 131 53.90 21.44 -16.38
C ALA A 131 54.70 20.18 -15.96
N THR A 132 55.54 20.27 -14.93
CA THR A 132 56.50 19.23 -14.53
C THR A 132 55.98 18.31 -13.43
N MET A 133 56.11 17.00 -13.63
CA MET A 133 56.11 16.00 -12.55
C MET A 133 57.21 16.35 -11.53
N PRO A 134 57.07 15.99 -10.23
CA PRO A 134 57.96 16.48 -9.17
C PRO A 134 59.43 16.19 -9.49
N PHE A 135 60.24 17.26 -9.50
CA PHE A 135 61.63 17.22 -9.98
C PHE A 135 62.46 16.13 -9.32
N GLY A 136 63.23 15.37 -10.09
CA GLY A 136 64.34 14.59 -9.54
C GLY A 136 65.47 15.49 -9.03
N SER A 137 66.36 14.96 -8.19
CA SER A 137 67.53 15.67 -7.64
C SER A 137 68.41 16.32 -8.72
N TYR A 138 68.58 15.64 -9.86
CA TYR A 138 69.39 16.10 -10.99
C TYR A 138 68.74 17.29 -11.73
N PRO A 139 67.51 17.21 -12.29
CA PRO A 139 66.84 18.37 -12.87
C PRO A 139 66.69 19.56 -11.91
N LEU A 140 66.36 19.30 -10.64
CA LEU A 140 66.15 20.34 -9.64
C LEU A 140 67.40 21.23 -9.48
N ASN A 141 68.61 20.66 -9.46
CA ASN A 141 69.85 21.43 -9.37
C ASN A 141 69.98 22.47 -10.50
N PHE A 142 69.63 22.09 -11.73
CA PHE A 142 69.74 22.94 -12.90
C PHE A 142 68.57 23.92 -13.06
N VAL A 143 67.36 23.55 -12.62
CA VAL A 143 66.23 24.50 -12.52
C VAL A 143 66.58 25.64 -11.56
N LEU A 144 67.10 25.32 -10.36
CA LEU A 144 67.53 26.35 -9.40
C LEU A 144 68.64 27.24 -9.96
N ASP A 145 69.61 26.68 -10.70
CA ASP A 145 70.68 27.43 -11.38
C ASP A 145 70.15 28.35 -12.49
N ALA A 146 69.15 27.89 -13.25
CA ALA A 146 68.50 28.68 -14.30
C ALA A 146 67.69 29.85 -13.74
N LEU A 147 66.95 29.64 -12.64
CA LEU A 147 66.21 30.69 -11.95
C LEU A 147 67.14 31.76 -11.37
N GLN A 148 68.26 31.34 -10.74
CA GLN A 148 69.31 32.27 -10.28
C GLN A 148 69.93 33.05 -11.43
N THR A 149 70.24 32.39 -12.56
CA THR A 149 70.80 33.04 -13.75
C THR A 149 69.85 34.06 -14.37
N ARG A 150 68.55 33.76 -14.45
CA ARG A 150 67.52 34.66 -15.01
C ARG A 150 67.04 35.75 -14.05
N SER A 151 67.49 35.73 -12.80
CA SER A 151 67.09 36.66 -11.74
C SER A 151 65.58 36.69 -11.44
N ASP A 152 64.87 35.60 -11.72
CA ASP A 152 63.41 35.49 -11.52
C ASP A 152 63.07 34.84 -10.17
N ALA A 153 63.28 35.61 -9.09
CA ALA A 153 62.99 35.17 -7.73
C ALA A 153 61.48 35.12 -7.40
N ALA A 154 60.60 35.70 -8.23
CA ALA A 154 59.16 35.72 -8.01
C ALA A 154 58.51 34.33 -8.18
N THR A 155 59.11 33.45 -8.98
CA THR A 155 58.63 32.08 -9.23
C THR A 155 58.88 31.09 -8.10
N MET A 156 59.53 31.50 -6.99
CA MET A 156 59.82 30.64 -5.84
C MET A 156 58.60 29.81 -5.35
N PRO A 157 57.36 30.34 -5.24
CA PRO A 157 56.20 29.55 -4.81
C PRO A 157 55.88 28.38 -5.76
N LEU A 158 56.13 28.50 -7.06
CA LEU A 158 55.93 27.42 -8.03
C LEU A 158 56.95 26.29 -7.84
N VAL A 159 58.19 26.63 -7.47
CA VAL A 159 59.21 25.62 -7.11
C VAL A 159 58.84 24.92 -5.80
N LEU A 160 58.46 25.69 -4.78
CA LEU A 160 58.12 25.16 -3.44
C LEU A 160 56.87 24.28 -3.43
N ARG A 161 55.96 24.46 -4.40
CA ARG A 161 54.82 23.58 -4.65
C ARG A 161 55.24 22.12 -4.90
N HIS A 162 56.44 21.90 -5.42
CA HIS A 162 57.02 20.57 -5.67
C HIS A 162 57.90 20.05 -4.53
N ALA A 163 57.93 20.71 -3.37
CA ALA A 163 58.74 20.30 -2.23
C ALA A 163 58.34 18.89 -1.73
N ARG A 164 59.35 18.10 -1.35
CA ARG A 164 59.22 16.72 -0.84
C ARG A 164 60.23 16.47 0.28
N GLU A 165 59.94 15.54 1.17
CA GLU A 165 60.79 15.29 2.37
C GLU A 165 62.26 14.99 2.00
N TRP A 166 62.49 14.25 0.90
CA TRP A 166 63.84 13.92 0.43
C TRP A 166 64.70 15.14 0.07
N TRP A 167 64.10 16.32 -0.18
CA TRP A 167 64.84 17.59 -0.37
C TRP A 167 65.68 17.95 0.85
N TRP A 168 65.23 17.54 2.04
CA TRP A 168 65.96 17.70 3.28
C TRP A 168 66.94 16.54 3.51
N ASP A 169 66.55 15.30 3.23
CA ASP A 169 67.38 14.14 3.52
C ASP A 169 68.64 14.07 2.65
N ALA A 170 68.56 14.48 1.39
CA ALA A 170 69.69 14.50 0.46
C ALA A 170 70.64 15.69 0.73
N PRO A 171 71.84 15.49 1.29
CA PRO A 171 72.70 16.60 1.73
C PRO A 171 73.11 17.63 0.67
N PRO A 172 73.47 17.27 -0.58
CA PRO A 172 73.88 18.27 -1.59
C PRO A 172 72.69 19.11 -2.06
N ILE A 173 71.52 18.48 -2.25
CA ILE A 173 70.29 19.16 -2.67
C ILE A 173 69.77 20.09 -1.57
N ARG A 174 69.77 19.64 -0.30
CA ARG A 174 69.44 20.47 0.86
C ARG A 174 70.26 21.76 0.90
N GLN A 175 71.57 21.67 0.65
CA GLN A 175 72.42 22.87 0.67
C GLN A 175 72.10 23.79 -0.52
N ARG A 176 71.94 23.24 -1.73
CA ARG A 176 71.57 23.99 -2.94
C ARG A 176 70.23 24.75 -2.78
N ILE A 177 69.24 24.12 -2.15
CA ILE A 177 67.93 24.74 -1.87
C ILE A 177 68.08 25.89 -0.86
N ARG A 178 68.84 25.73 0.24
CA ARG A 178 69.09 26.86 1.18
C ARG A 178 69.75 28.04 0.49
N ASP A 179 70.74 27.78 -0.36
CA ASP A 179 71.44 28.84 -1.09
C ASP A 179 70.53 29.54 -2.11
N TYR A 180 69.59 28.81 -2.73
CA TYR A 180 68.51 29.39 -3.53
C TYR A 180 67.53 30.23 -2.70
N LEU A 181 67.04 29.73 -1.56
CA LEU A 181 66.09 30.45 -0.69
C LEU A 181 66.68 31.77 -0.18
N ARG A 182 67.93 31.73 0.31
CA ARG A 182 68.67 32.93 0.75
C ARG A 182 69.04 33.86 -0.40
N TRP A 183 69.03 33.38 -1.64
CA TRP A 183 69.15 34.22 -2.82
C TRP A 183 67.81 34.88 -3.14
N ALA A 184 66.70 34.12 -3.17
CA ALA A 184 65.37 34.61 -3.48
C ALA A 184 64.90 35.72 -2.51
N GLU A 185 65.12 35.51 -1.20
CA GLU A 185 64.83 36.48 -0.13
C GLU A 185 65.47 37.86 -0.39
N ARG A 186 66.67 37.89 -0.98
CA ARG A 186 67.41 39.13 -1.29
C ARG A 186 66.98 39.80 -2.59
N HIS A 187 66.29 39.10 -3.50
CA HIS A 187 66.02 39.59 -4.87
C HIS A 187 64.53 39.78 -5.19
N ALA A 188 63.60 39.10 -4.51
CA ALA A 188 62.16 39.39 -4.60
C ALA A 188 61.41 39.08 -3.29
N PRO A 189 61.16 40.08 -2.43
CA PRO A 189 60.36 39.89 -1.21
C PRO A 189 58.84 39.84 -1.47
N GLY A 190 58.39 40.14 -2.70
CA GLY A 190 56.98 40.04 -3.10
C GLY A 190 56.62 38.61 -3.50
N HIS A 191 55.89 37.90 -2.64
CA HIS A 191 55.57 36.49 -2.83
C HIS A 191 54.25 36.33 -3.59
N GLU A 192 54.30 35.68 -4.75
CA GLU A 192 53.10 35.22 -5.46
C GLU A 192 52.36 34.15 -4.66
N ALA A 193 51.04 34.01 -4.86
CA ALA A 193 50.27 33.00 -4.16
C ALA A 193 50.61 31.59 -4.70
N MET A 194 50.86 30.64 -3.81
CA MET A 194 51.06 29.25 -4.18
C MET A 194 49.72 28.65 -4.65
N ARG A 195 49.70 28.07 -5.85
CA ARG A 195 48.53 27.37 -6.39
C ARG A 195 48.43 26.01 -5.70
N LEU A 196 47.37 25.80 -4.92
CA LEU A 196 47.18 24.60 -4.09
C LEU A 196 45.88 23.82 -4.40
N ASP A 197 44.96 24.41 -5.17
CA ASP A 197 43.60 23.91 -5.38
C ASP A 197 43.53 22.49 -5.97
N ASP A 198 44.49 22.15 -6.82
CA ASP A 198 44.60 20.91 -7.58
C ASP A 198 45.55 19.85 -6.97
N LEU A 199 46.15 20.15 -5.80
CA LEU A 199 46.91 19.16 -5.02
C LEU A 199 45.97 18.29 -4.17
N ASP A 200 46.40 17.08 -3.79
CA ASP A 200 45.70 16.26 -2.79
C ASP A 200 46.24 16.50 -1.36
N ASP A 201 45.58 15.93 -0.36
CA ASP A 201 45.95 16.12 1.05
C ASP A 201 47.33 15.53 1.38
N HIS A 202 47.80 14.51 0.64
CA HIS A 202 49.08 13.88 0.87
C HIS A 202 50.22 14.77 0.38
N ALA A 203 50.11 15.29 -0.85
CA ALA A 203 51.06 16.25 -1.41
C ALA A 203 51.14 17.52 -0.55
N LEU A 204 50.01 18.03 -0.04
CA LEU A 204 50.01 19.17 0.89
C LEU A 204 50.79 18.88 2.19
N GLN A 205 50.65 17.66 2.75
CA GLN A 205 51.41 17.24 3.94
C GLN A 205 52.91 17.07 3.65
N GLU A 206 53.28 16.49 2.51
CA GLU A 206 54.69 16.38 2.09
C GLU A 206 55.34 17.76 1.94
N ILE A 207 54.64 18.73 1.34
CA ILE A 207 55.10 20.12 1.21
C ILE A 207 55.23 20.74 2.60
N GLU A 208 54.22 20.63 3.47
CA GLU A 208 54.27 21.20 4.83
C GLU A 208 55.46 20.66 5.64
N SER A 209 55.70 19.34 5.57
CA SER A 209 56.82 18.65 6.23
C SER A 209 58.19 19.10 5.70
N ALA A 210 58.33 19.16 4.37
CA ALA A 210 59.54 19.62 3.71
C ALA A 210 59.85 21.09 4.07
N LEU A 211 58.89 22.00 3.95
CA LEU A 211 59.07 23.43 4.26
C LEU A 211 59.43 23.67 5.74
N LYS A 212 58.77 22.97 6.68
CA LYS A 212 59.10 23.03 8.12
C LYS A 212 60.55 22.63 8.41
N SER A 213 61.09 21.67 7.65
CA SER A 213 62.43 21.14 7.88
C SER A 213 63.53 22.17 7.56
N PHE A 214 63.32 23.06 6.59
CA PHE A 214 64.33 24.05 6.19
C PHE A 214 64.52 25.22 7.18
N GLN A 215 63.47 25.65 7.88
CA GLN A 215 63.49 26.71 8.90
C GLN A 215 64.02 28.10 8.42
N GLU A 216 64.04 28.38 7.12
CA GLU A 216 64.48 29.67 6.57
C GLU A 216 63.32 30.71 6.58
N PRO A 217 63.54 31.99 6.94
CA PRO A 217 62.46 32.98 7.16
C PRO A 217 61.57 33.24 5.94
N VAL A 218 62.15 33.24 4.74
CA VAL A 218 61.46 33.41 3.45
C VAL A 218 60.32 32.40 3.21
N LEU A 219 60.36 31.24 3.87
CA LEU A 219 59.34 30.20 3.74
C LEU A 219 58.06 30.50 4.53
N ALA A 220 58.05 31.47 5.46
CA ALA A 220 56.95 31.68 6.40
C ALA A 220 55.60 31.94 5.70
N SER A 221 55.58 32.75 4.64
CA SER A 221 54.36 33.04 3.86
C SER A 221 53.84 31.80 3.14
N CYS A 222 54.72 31.03 2.49
CA CYS A 222 54.37 29.81 1.78
C CYS A 222 53.88 28.71 2.73
N LEU A 223 54.54 28.53 3.88
CA LEU A 223 54.12 27.59 4.91
C LEU A 223 52.74 27.97 5.47
N GLN A 224 52.49 29.26 5.73
CA GLN A 224 51.18 29.74 6.17
C GLN A 224 50.08 29.47 5.13
N GLN A 225 50.36 29.63 3.83
CA GLN A 225 49.40 29.32 2.75
C GLN A 225 49.05 27.83 2.73
N VAL A 226 50.06 26.94 2.77
CA VAL A 226 49.87 25.48 2.81
C VAL A 226 49.10 25.05 4.06
N GLN A 227 49.46 25.60 5.23
CA GLN A 227 48.76 25.33 6.49
C GLN A 227 47.31 25.81 6.50
N SER A 228 47.04 26.98 5.91
CA SER A 228 45.69 27.52 5.74
C SER A 228 44.84 26.62 4.85
N GLU A 229 45.40 26.08 3.77
CA GLU A 229 44.67 25.18 2.87
C GLU A 229 44.40 23.81 3.50
N ILE A 230 45.40 23.18 4.13
CA ILE A 230 45.22 21.93 4.90
C ILE A 230 44.13 22.11 5.96
N THR A 231 44.15 23.22 6.68
CA THR A 231 43.16 23.53 7.73
C THR A 231 41.77 23.72 7.12
N THR A 232 41.65 24.51 6.04
CA THR A 232 40.37 24.76 5.34
C THR A 232 39.76 23.47 4.78
N ARG A 233 40.57 22.57 4.19
CA ARG A 233 40.13 21.27 3.70
C ARG A 233 39.68 20.35 4.83
N ARG A 234 40.46 20.28 5.92
CA ARG A 234 40.10 19.51 7.12
C ARG A 234 38.78 20.01 7.72
N GLU A 235 38.61 21.31 7.86
CA GLU A 235 37.38 21.94 8.37
C GLU A 235 36.18 21.66 7.47
N ARG A 236 36.33 21.80 6.15
CA ARG A 236 35.29 21.43 5.17
C ARG A 236 34.90 19.95 5.28
N ARG A 237 35.89 19.05 5.47
CA ARG A 237 35.63 17.61 5.69
C ARG A 237 34.96 17.33 7.03
N THR A 238 35.42 17.92 8.13
CA THR A 238 34.83 17.75 9.45
C THR A 238 33.39 18.26 9.48
N LEU A 239 33.13 19.48 9.01
CA LEU A 239 31.78 20.05 8.97
C LEU A 239 30.88 19.29 7.97
N GLY A 240 31.40 18.97 6.78
CA GLY A 240 30.68 18.18 5.77
C GLY A 240 30.38 16.72 6.16
N ALA A 241 31.11 16.17 7.14
CA ALA A 241 30.83 14.87 7.74
C ALA A 241 29.81 14.92 8.88
N VAL A 242 29.33 16.13 9.24
CA VAL A 242 28.22 16.32 10.20
C VAL A 242 26.99 16.82 9.45
N GLY A 243 27.09 17.98 8.81
CA GLY A 243 25.98 18.64 8.14
C GLY A 243 26.40 19.22 6.79
N ARG A 244 25.80 20.34 6.41
CA ARG A 244 26.03 20.99 5.12
C ARG A 244 26.69 22.34 5.30
N LEU A 245 27.67 22.66 4.47
CA LEU A 245 28.13 24.03 4.27
C LEU A 245 27.20 24.70 3.26
N TRP A 246 26.74 25.90 3.57
CA TRP A 246 25.89 26.68 2.67
C TRP A 246 26.73 27.21 1.51
N GLY A 247 26.19 27.14 0.29
CA GLY A 247 26.82 27.64 -0.93
C GLY A 247 25.80 28.37 -1.79
N GLN A 248 26.23 28.87 -2.97
CA GLN A 248 25.35 29.56 -3.90
C GLN A 248 24.20 28.66 -4.39
N GLY A 249 23.06 28.80 -3.72
CA GLY A 249 21.83 28.07 -3.97
C GLY A 249 20.64 28.90 -3.49
N GLY A 250 20.58 30.16 -3.96
CA GLY A 250 19.48 31.07 -3.63
C GLY A 250 18.15 30.49 -4.09
N ARG A 251 17.18 30.40 -3.17
CA ARG A 251 15.79 30.01 -3.52
C ARG A 251 15.15 31.12 -4.36
N GLU A 252 15.19 30.96 -5.67
CA GLU A 252 14.62 31.94 -6.61
C GLU A 252 13.10 32.12 -6.38
N GLY A 253 12.69 33.36 -6.07
CA GLY A 253 11.26 33.71 -5.93
C GLY A 253 10.77 33.86 -4.49
N ILE A 254 11.68 34.04 -3.52
CA ILE A 254 11.34 34.53 -2.18
C ILE A 254 10.76 35.95 -2.26
N VAL A 255 9.44 36.05 -2.17
CA VAL A 255 8.72 37.31 -1.99
C VAL A 255 8.86 37.73 -0.52
N GLY A 256 9.47 38.90 -0.31
CA GLY A 256 9.57 39.53 1.01
C GLY A 256 8.57 40.67 1.14
N TYR A 257 8.26 41.00 2.39
CA TYR A 257 7.50 42.19 2.78
C TYR A 257 8.41 43.15 3.57
N PRO A 258 8.10 44.47 3.62
CA PRO A 258 9.02 45.49 4.14
C PRO A 258 9.58 45.17 5.54
N GLU A 259 8.73 44.69 6.44
CA GLU A 259 9.10 44.38 7.81
C GLU A 259 10.09 43.22 7.89
N LEU A 260 10.08 42.27 6.94
CA LEU A 260 11.13 41.25 6.84
C LEU A 260 12.45 41.83 6.30
N GLU A 261 12.40 42.84 5.44
CA GLU A 261 13.58 43.49 4.87
C GLU A 261 14.29 44.31 5.96
N ASP A 262 13.53 45.09 6.74
CA ASP A 262 14.03 45.81 7.92
C ASP A 262 14.62 44.86 8.97
N GLN A 263 13.94 43.73 9.28
CA GLN A 263 14.47 42.73 10.21
C GLN A 263 15.71 42.01 9.65
N THR A 264 15.80 41.77 8.33
CA THR A 264 16.99 41.20 7.70
C THR A 264 18.18 42.14 7.87
N ALA A 265 17.99 43.44 7.57
CA ALA A 265 19.03 44.45 7.73
C ALA A 265 19.50 44.57 9.19
N ARG A 266 18.56 44.65 10.13
CA ARG A 266 18.86 44.70 11.57
C ARG A 266 19.63 43.47 12.05
N LEU A 267 19.20 42.25 11.69
CA LEU A 267 19.91 41.03 12.10
C LEU A 267 21.32 40.94 11.51
N TYR A 268 21.50 41.39 10.27
CA TYR A 268 22.80 41.48 9.63
C TYR A 268 23.75 42.45 10.38
N GLU A 269 23.26 43.63 10.77
CA GLU A 269 24.03 44.59 11.59
C GLU A 269 24.41 44.00 12.95
N MET A 270 23.49 43.27 13.60
CA MET A 270 23.73 42.63 14.90
C MET A 270 24.77 41.50 14.85
N LEU A 271 24.80 40.70 13.77
CA LEU A 271 25.85 39.69 13.56
C LEU A 271 27.19 40.32 13.15
N SER A 272 27.17 41.45 12.45
CA SER A 272 28.37 42.17 12.00
C SER A 272 29.03 43.04 13.09
N ALA A 273 28.38 43.17 14.24
CA ALA A 273 28.84 43.96 15.39
C ALA A 273 30.14 43.43 16.02
N THR A 274 30.71 44.21 16.95
CA THR A 274 31.98 43.86 17.63
C THR A 274 31.86 42.69 18.61
N ALA A 275 30.65 42.47 19.16
CA ALA A 275 30.34 41.39 20.09
C ALA A 275 28.96 40.79 19.72
N PRO A 276 28.90 39.99 18.63
CA PRO A 276 27.66 39.40 18.16
C PRO A 276 27.11 38.37 19.14
N LYS A 277 25.78 38.19 19.13
CA LYS A 277 25.08 37.17 19.92
C LYS A 277 24.52 36.08 19.02
N THR A 278 24.28 34.91 19.59
CA THR A 278 23.40 33.90 18.97
C THR A 278 22.01 34.50 18.76
N ILE A 279 21.37 34.22 17.62
CA ILE A 279 20.02 34.73 17.31
C ILE A 279 19.02 33.57 17.38
N LEU A 280 17.91 33.80 18.08
CA LEU A 280 16.77 32.90 18.12
C LEU A 280 15.53 33.59 17.54
N ILE A 281 15.08 33.12 16.39
CA ILE A 281 13.88 33.62 15.71
C ILE A 281 12.68 32.82 16.22
N SER A 282 11.83 33.48 17.00
CA SER A 282 10.58 32.95 17.50
C SER A 282 9.41 33.40 16.62
N GLY A 283 8.49 32.49 16.30
CA GLY A 283 7.29 32.82 15.53
C GLY A 283 6.53 31.57 15.12
N GLU A 284 5.28 31.74 14.73
CA GLU A 284 4.40 30.63 14.36
C GLU A 284 4.74 30.01 12.99
N HIS A 285 4.20 28.82 12.68
CA HIS A 285 4.46 28.20 11.39
C HIS A 285 3.74 28.95 10.25
N GLY A 286 4.52 29.54 9.34
CA GLY A 286 4.03 30.28 8.17
C GLY A 286 4.41 31.77 8.13
N VAL A 287 4.87 32.36 9.25
CA VAL A 287 5.15 33.81 9.36
C VAL A 287 6.42 34.30 8.65
N GLY A 288 7.08 33.46 7.85
CA GLY A 288 8.29 33.84 7.09
C GLY A 288 9.64 33.68 7.80
N LYS A 289 9.73 32.94 8.92
CA LYS A 289 11.00 32.67 9.63
C LYS A 289 12.12 32.17 8.71
N THR A 290 11.84 31.13 7.92
CA THR A 290 12.78 30.54 6.97
C THR A 290 13.17 31.53 5.86
N VAL A 291 12.26 32.42 5.45
CA VAL A 291 12.54 33.50 4.48
C VAL A 291 13.50 34.54 5.07
N LEU A 292 13.28 34.96 6.33
CA LEU A 292 14.20 35.85 7.05
C LEU A 292 15.60 35.24 7.13
N VAL A 293 15.68 33.97 7.52
CA VAL A 293 16.94 33.23 7.63
C VAL A 293 17.64 33.09 6.28
N ASP A 294 16.94 32.65 5.23
CA ASP A 294 17.56 32.42 3.93
C ASP A 294 18.07 33.74 3.30
N ARG A 295 17.36 34.86 3.49
CA ARG A 295 17.82 36.20 3.08
C ARG A 295 19.04 36.68 3.88
N LEU A 296 19.03 36.47 5.20
CA LEU A 296 20.16 36.79 6.07
C LEU A 296 21.41 35.97 5.70
N LEU A 297 21.26 34.66 5.47
CA LEU A 297 22.34 33.77 5.06
C LEU A 297 22.91 34.15 3.68
N ALA A 298 22.07 34.49 2.71
CA ALA A 298 22.53 34.94 1.39
C ALA A 298 23.47 36.16 1.51
N ARG A 299 23.04 37.18 2.27
CA ARG A 299 23.85 38.39 2.51
C ARG A 299 25.16 38.10 3.26
N LEU A 300 25.11 37.26 4.29
CA LEU A 300 26.33 36.86 5.02
C LEU A 300 27.29 36.04 4.13
N HIS A 301 26.77 35.24 3.19
CA HIS A 301 27.60 34.49 2.25
C HIS A 301 28.33 35.40 1.25
N GLU A 302 27.67 36.45 0.76
CA GLU A 302 28.28 37.50 -0.08
C GLU A 302 29.44 38.20 0.65
N ASP A 303 29.32 38.41 1.97
CA ASP A 303 30.39 38.92 2.83
C ASP A 303 31.43 37.86 3.24
N GLY A 304 31.40 36.65 2.67
CA GLY A 304 32.40 35.60 2.90
C GLY A 304 32.32 34.93 4.28
N TRP A 305 31.13 34.80 4.86
CA TRP A 305 30.94 34.02 6.10
C TRP A 305 30.96 32.51 5.85
N LEU A 306 31.55 31.77 6.79
CA LEU A 306 31.43 30.31 6.87
C LEU A 306 30.07 29.95 7.47
N LEU A 307 29.12 29.61 6.61
CA LEU A 307 27.77 29.26 6.99
C LEU A 307 27.62 27.74 7.03
N PHE A 308 27.31 27.22 8.22
CA PHE A 308 27.15 25.80 8.49
C PHE A 308 25.71 25.48 8.90
N GLU A 309 25.14 24.42 8.36
CA GLU A 309 23.77 23.98 8.62
C GLU A 309 23.78 22.52 9.10
N ALA A 310 23.30 22.30 10.33
CA ALA A 310 23.12 20.96 10.89
C ALA A 310 22.00 20.95 11.94
N SER A 311 21.19 19.91 11.93
CA SER A 311 20.21 19.59 12.95
C SER A 311 20.82 18.83 14.14
N ALA A 312 20.06 18.67 15.21
CA ALA A 312 20.44 17.80 16.32
C ALA A 312 20.62 16.32 15.90
N MET A 313 19.92 15.86 14.86
CA MET A 313 20.05 14.48 14.35
C MET A 313 21.36 14.28 13.60
N ASP A 314 21.78 15.27 12.82
CA ASP A 314 23.02 15.25 12.04
C ASP A 314 24.25 15.13 12.96
N VAL A 315 24.22 15.84 14.10
CA VAL A 315 25.24 15.76 15.16
C VAL A 315 25.27 14.37 15.82
N LEU A 316 24.12 13.72 16.01
CA LEU A 316 24.01 12.37 16.59
C LEU A 316 24.33 11.24 15.59
N ALA A 317 24.21 11.47 14.29
CA ALA A 317 24.28 10.43 13.27
C ALA A 317 25.61 9.65 13.35
N GLY A 318 25.51 8.33 13.56
CA GLY A 318 26.67 7.42 13.65
C GLY A 318 27.32 7.31 15.04
N GLN A 319 26.93 8.10 16.03
CA GLN A 319 27.50 8.06 17.39
C GLN A 319 26.77 7.01 18.24
N LYS A 320 27.52 6.15 18.96
CA LYS A 320 26.94 5.12 19.86
C LYS A 320 27.26 5.39 21.32
N PHE A 321 28.34 6.12 21.61
CA PHE A 321 28.79 6.41 22.96
C PHE A 321 28.90 7.92 23.21
N ILE A 322 28.60 8.35 24.44
CA ILE A 322 28.56 9.78 24.85
C ILE A 322 29.91 10.48 24.59
N GLY A 323 31.04 9.80 24.83
CA GLY A 323 32.37 10.37 24.59
C GLY A 323 32.67 10.65 23.11
N GLU A 324 32.06 9.91 22.18
CA GLU A 324 32.18 10.16 20.73
C GLU A 324 31.40 11.43 20.35
N LEU A 325 30.19 11.60 20.91
CA LEU A 325 29.37 12.80 20.75
C LEU A 325 30.08 14.05 21.31
N GLU A 326 30.62 13.99 22.53
CA GLU A 326 31.38 15.11 23.11
C GLU A 326 32.63 15.44 22.28
N GLY A 327 33.34 14.42 21.77
CA GLY A 327 34.48 14.59 20.87
C GLY A 327 34.08 15.31 19.57
N ARG A 328 33.00 14.85 18.93
CA ARG A 328 32.48 15.44 17.69
C ARG A 328 32.03 16.89 17.89
N VAL A 329 31.29 17.19 18.95
CA VAL A 329 30.89 18.57 19.29
C VAL A 329 32.12 19.45 19.51
N ARG A 330 33.18 18.94 20.16
CA ARG A 330 34.44 19.68 20.34
C ARG A 330 35.14 19.98 19.00
N GLU A 331 35.19 19.03 18.07
CA GLU A 331 35.75 19.27 16.72
C GLU A 331 34.94 20.32 15.94
N MET A 332 33.61 20.27 16.02
CA MET A 332 32.73 21.28 15.42
C MET A 332 32.96 22.67 16.03
N LEU A 333 33.08 22.77 17.36
CA LEU A 333 33.38 24.03 18.04
C LEU A 333 34.72 24.61 17.60
N ILE A 334 35.76 23.78 17.44
CA ILE A 334 37.07 24.22 16.92
C ILE A 334 36.94 24.79 15.50
N ALA A 335 36.21 24.09 14.61
CA ALA A 335 35.98 24.57 13.24
C ALA A 335 35.14 25.86 13.19
N LEU A 336 34.16 26.03 14.10
CA LEU A 336 33.24 27.18 14.10
C LEU A 336 33.75 28.39 14.91
N ASN A 337 34.79 28.26 15.73
CA ASN A 337 35.36 29.35 16.52
C ASN A 337 36.18 30.34 15.67
N ARG A 338 35.48 31.15 14.87
CA ARG A 338 36.04 32.26 14.06
C ARG A 338 35.03 33.40 13.94
N ARG A 339 35.53 34.63 13.73
CA ARG A 339 34.71 35.85 13.69
C ARG A 339 33.59 35.84 12.63
N LYS A 340 33.80 35.18 11.49
CA LYS A 340 32.82 35.05 10.38
C LYS A 340 32.37 33.60 10.22
N ALA A 341 31.82 32.99 11.26
CA ALA A 341 31.11 31.72 11.16
C ALA A 341 29.75 31.79 11.84
N LEU A 342 28.78 31.05 11.30
CA LEU A 342 27.42 30.96 11.84
C LEU A 342 26.88 29.54 11.63
N TRP A 343 26.38 28.94 12.69
CA TRP A 343 25.67 27.66 12.62
C TRP A 343 24.15 27.86 12.62
N ARG A 344 23.50 27.60 11.48
CA ARG A 344 22.04 27.44 11.38
C ARG A 344 21.62 26.10 11.97
N ALA A 345 20.85 26.13 13.06
CA ALA A 345 20.13 24.98 13.59
C ALA A 345 18.63 25.14 13.29
N GLN A 346 18.14 24.41 12.28
CA GLN A 346 16.74 24.53 11.82
C GLN A 346 15.75 24.22 12.97
N ASP A 347 15.96 23.11 13.69
CA ASP A 347 15.20 22.75 14.88
C ASP A 347 16.02 23.03 16.15
N PHE A 348 16.19 24.30 16.51
CA PHE A 348 17.02 24.67 17.67
C PHE A 348 16.50 24.07 18.98
N PHE A 349 15.18 23.95 19.14
CA PHE A 349 14.57 23.39 20.34
C PHE A 349 14.95 21.92 20.59
N ASP A 350 15.17 21.14 19.53
CA ASP A 350 15.52 19.73 19.64
C ASP A 350 16.89 19.51 20.30
N LEU A 351 17.82 20.47 20.20
CA LEU A 351 19.12 20.43 20.87
C LEU A 351 19.00 20.37 22.40
N LEU A 352 17.87 20.84 22.97
CA LEU A 352 17.63 20.81 24.43
C LEU A 352 17.47 19.39 24.97
N HIS A 353 16.91 18.47 24.18
CA HIS A 353 16.56 17.12 24.64
C HIS A 353 17.31 16.01 23.91
N LYS A 354 17.68 16.20 22.64
CA LYS A 354 18.44 15.21 21.87
C LYS A 354 19.89 15.13 22.38
N GLY A 355 20.40 13.91 22.49
CA GLY A 355 21.65 13.58 23.19
C GLY A 355 21.46 13.12 24.64
N SER A 356 20.28 13.28 25.25
CA SER A 356 20.03 12.83 26.63
C SER A 356 19.79 11.32 26.75
N HIS A 357 20.23 10.73 27.86
CA HIS A 357 20.10 9.32 28.19
C HIS A 357 19.54 9.11 29.61
N GLN A 358 19.14 7.88 29.97
CA GLN A 358 18.51 7.60 31.28
C GLN A 358 19.40 7.95 32.50
N GLN A 359 20.72 8.03 32.31
CA GLN A 359 21.68 8.34 33.37
C GLN A 359 22.17 9.80 33.33
N ASP A 360 21.95 10.53 32.24
CA ASP A 360 22.36 11.92 32.09
C ASP A 360 21.31 12.69 31.25
N PRO A 361 20.56 13.63 31.86
CA PRO A 361 19.50 14.37 31.18
C PRO A 361 20.03 15.51 30.28
N ARG A 362 21.35 15.73 30.21
CA ARG A 362 21.95 16.80 29.40
C ARG A 362 21.74 16.54 27.90
N GLY A 363 21.30 17.58 27.18
CA GLY A 363 21.17 17.57 25.72
C GLY A 363 22.41 18.13 25.02
N ILE A 364 22.44 18.10 23.70
CA ILE A 364 23.52 18.71 22.90
C ILE A 364 23.68 20.21 23.24
N LEU A 365 22.58 20.92 23.50
CA LEU A 365 22.60 22.33 23.90
C LEU A 365 23.44 22.57 25.16
N ASP A 366 23.48 21.63 26.11
CA ASP A 366 24.29 21.73 27.33
C ASP A 366 25.80 21.65 27.05
N LEU A 367 26.20 20.97 25.97
CA LEU A 367 27.59 20.91 25.51
C LEU A 367 27.99 22.20 24.76
N LEU A 368 27.03 22.88 24.15
CA LEU A 368 27.23 24.11 23.36
C LEU A 368 27.15 25.39 24.20
N LEU A 369 26.31 25.41 25.24
CA LEU A 369 26.08 26.58 26.10
C LEU A 369 27.37 27.27 26.56
N PRO A 370 28.43 26.57 27.03
CA PRO A 370 29.67 27.24 27.43
C PRO A 370 30.36 28.03 26.31
N ALA A 371 30.26 27.58 25.05
CA ALA A 371 30.82 28.29 23.90
C ALA A 371 29.95 29.48 23.46
N ILE A 372 28.62 29.35 23.58
CA ILE A 372 27.66 30.45 23.37
C ILE A 372 27.87 31.55 24.42
N GLU A 373 28.05 31.16 25.69
CA GLU A 373 28.28 32.09 26.81
C GLU A 373 29.57 32.90 26.65
N ARG A 374 30.63 32.28 26.12
CA ARG A 374 31.92 32.93 25.81
C ARG A 374 31.93 33.71 24.49
N GLY A 375 30.90 33.59 23.65
CA GLY A 375 30.87 34.19 22.31
C GLY A 375 31.79 33.50 21.28
N GLU A 376 32.24 32.27 21.57
CA GLU A 376 33.05 31.44 20.66
C GLU A 376 32.20 30.74 19.60
N LEU A 377 30.88 30.63 19.82
CA LEU A 377 29.93 30.04 18.88
C LEU A 377 28.75 30.99 18.64
N LEU A 378 28.54 31.34 17.37
CA LEU A 378 27.32 32.00 16.90
C LEU A 378 26.38 30.98 16.27
N MET A 379 25.15 30.93 16.77
CA MET A 379 24.08 30.11 16.21
C MET A 379 22.93 30.98 15.71
N LEU A 380 22.18 30.44 14.75
CA LEU A 380 20.91 30.96 14.27
C LEU A 380 19.86 29.84 14.40
N GLY A 381 18.91 30.02 15.31
CA GLY A 381 17.88 29.03 15.63
C GLY A 381 16.48 29.48 15.26
N GLU A 382 15.67 28.62 14.63
CA GLU A 382 14.24 28.83 14.45
C GLU A 382 13.46 28.08 15.55
N VAL A 383 12.49 28.74 16.22
CA VAL A 383 11.62 28.13 17.25
C VAL A 383 10.19 28.68 17.19
N THR A 384 9.21 28.01 17.81
CA THR A 384 7.87 28.58 18.08
C THR A 384 7.86 29.41 19.38
N PRO A 385 6.84 30.26 19.64
CA PRO A 385 6.70 30.97 20.92
C PRO A 385 6.58 30.03 22.13
N ARG A 386 5.92 28.88 21.95
CA ARG A 386 5.80 27.83 22.98
C ARG A 386 7.14 27.15 23.26
N GLN A 387 7.87 26.76 22.22
CA GLN A 387 9.21 26.20 22.34
C GLN A 387 10.17 27.21 22.99
N MET A 388 10.14 28.48 22.58
CA MET A 388 10.92 29.55 23.22
C MET A 388 10.62 29.65 24.72
N SER A 389 9.34 29.64 25.11
CA SER A 389 8.96 29.69 26.52
C SER A 389 9.52 28.51 27.32
N GLN A 390 9.45 27.29 26.78
CA GLN A 390 10.03 26.09 27.40
C GLN A 390 11.56 26.14 27.45
N LEU A 391 12.21 26.62 26.38
CA LEU A 391 13.66 26.77 26.26
C LEU A 391 14.22 27.72 27.33
N LEU A 392 13.59 28.88 27.51
CA LEU A 392 14.01 29.88 28.50
C LEU A 392 13.66 29.53 29.95
N LEU A 393 12.73 28.59 30.17
CA LEU A 393 12.48 27.98 31.48
C LEU A 393 13.55 26.93 31.78
N ALA A 394 13.90 26.09 30.80
CA ALA A 394 14.89 25.04 30.97
C ALA A 394 16.32 25.57 31.06
N ARG A 395 16.67 26.62 30.28
CA ARG A 395 18.02 27.21 30.19
C ARG A 395 17.98 28.75 30.23
N PRO A 396 17.89 29.37 31.43
CA PRO A 396 17.78 30.81 31.58
C PRO A 396 18.95 31.63 31.00
N ALA A 397 20.16 31.05 30.89
CA ALA A 397 21.34 31.72 30.34
C ALA A 397 21.12 32.31 28.93
N LEU A 398 20.30 31.65 28.09
CA LEU A 398 19.97 32.13 26.76
C LEU A 398 19.29 33.51 26.75
N ARG A 399 18.65 33.94 27.86
CA ARG A 399 18.07 35.30 27.99
C ARG A 399 19.12 36.41 27.91
N HIS A 400 20.38 36.11 28.18
CA HIS A 400 21.48 37.09 28.18
C HIS A 400 22.42 36.91 26.98
N HIS A 401 22.66 35.66 26.57
CA HIS A 401 23.62 35.31 25.52
C HIS A 401 23.01 35.10 24.12
N ALA A 402 21.67 35.06 24.00
CA ALA A 402 20.98 35.10 22.72
C ALA A 402 20.13 36.37 22.57
N GLU A 403 20.05 36.88 21.34
CA GLU A 403 19.02 37.83 20.94
C GLU A 403 17.76 37.07 20.52
N ILE A 404 16.59 37.50 21.00
CA ILE A 404 15.31 36.87 20.67
C ILE A 404 14.53 37.80 19.75
N VAL A 405 14.34 37.39 18.50
CA VAL A 405 13.52 38.13 17.52
C VAL A 405 12.17 37.46 17.38
N LEU A 406 11.10 38.18 17.67
CA LEU A 406 9.73 37.73 17.49
C LEU A 406 9.22 38.14 16.10
N LEU A 407 8.88 37.16 15.27
CA LEU A 407 8.10 37.35 14.06
C LEU A 407 6.62 37.03 14.32
N THR A 408 5.77 37.99 14.01
CA THR A 408 4.31 37.86 14.01
C THR A 408 3.79 37.78 12.57
N ALA A 409 2.53 37.35 12.39
CA ALA A 409 1.88 37.44 11.09
C ALA A 409 1.75 38.93 10.66
N PRO A 410 1.86 39.24 9.36
CA PRO A 410 1.65 40.59 8.83
C PRO A 410 0.19 41.03 9.03
N ASP A 411 -0.04 42.34 9.10
CA ASP A 411 -1.39 42.89 9.14
C ASP A 411 -2.10 42.79 7.77
N GLU A 412 -3.38 43.16 7.71
CA GLU A 412 -4.19 43.06 6.49
C GLU A 412 -3.72 43.99 5.35
N ALA A 413 -3.02 45.09 5.67
CA ALA A 413 -2.47 46.00 4.67
C ALA A 413 -1.17 45.44 4.08
N THR A 414 -0.22 45.06 4.94
CA THR A 414 1.03 44.39 4.53
C THR A 414 0.75 43.07 3.82
N MET A 415 -0.27 42.31 4.24
CA MET A 415 -0.65 41.07 3.56
C MET A 415 -1.15 41.32 2.13
N ARG A 416 -2.00 42.33 1.91
CA ARG A 416 -2.47 42.69 0.55
C ARG A 416 -1.32 43.14 -0.36
N ASP A 417 -0.39 43.93 0.15
CA ASP A 417 0.82 44.32 -0.59
C ASP A 417 1.71 43.09 -0.90
N THR A 418 1.91 42.20 0.07
CA THR A 418 2.69 40.96 -0.11
C THR A 418 2.10 40.07 -1.21
N LEU A 419 0.79 39.90 -1.23
CA LEU A 419 0.09 39.12 -2.27
C LEU A 419 0.19 39.78 -3.65
N ALA A 420 0.06 41.11 -3.72
CA ALA A 420 0.23 41.86 -4.97
C ALA A 420 1.67 41.75 -5.51
N ARG A 421 2.69 41.89 -4.64
CA ARG A 421 4.11 41.67 -4.99
C ARG A 421 4.37 40.26 -5.49
N TRP A 422 3.77 39.24 -4.88
CA TRP A 422 3.87 37.86 -5.39
C TRP A 422 3.28 37.75 -6.79
N ALA A 423 2.07 38.24 -7.02
CA ALA A 423 1.41 38.17 -8.33
C ALA A 423 2.23 38.90 -9.41
N GLN A 424 2.77 40.09 -9.09
CA GLN A 424 3.63 40.85 -10.00
C GLN A 424 4.95 40.11 -10.31
N ALA A 425 5.64 39.59 -9.28
CA ALA A 425 6.89 38.86 -9.46
C ALA A 425 6.71 37.58 -10.30
N ARG A 426 5.56 36.91 -10.18
CA ARG A 426 5.23 35.73 -11.00
C ARG A 426 4.78 36.11 -12.41
N ALA A 427 4.05 37.21 -12.57
CA ALA A 427 3.65 37.72 -13.89
C ALA A 427 4.85 38.02 -14.80
N THR A 428 5.91 38.64 -14.26
CA THR A 428 7.16 38.91 -14.99
C THR A 428 7.83 37.63 -15.51
N ARG A 429 7.75 36.52 -14.77
CA ARG A 429 8.33 35.22 -15.18
C ARG A 429 7.48 34.50 -16.24
N GLN A 430 6.16 34.53 -16.08
CA GLN A 430 5.24 33.82 -16.97
C GLN A 430 4.86 34.63 -18.24
N GLY A 431 5.31 35.89 -18.35
CA GLY A 431 5.04 36.75 -19.50
C GLY A 431 3.58 37.24 -19.60
N GLY A 432 2.81 37.16 -18.51
CA GLY A 432 1.38 37.48 -18.50
C GLY A 432 0.81 37.60 -17.08
N MET A 433 -0.45 38.05 -16.96
CA MET A 433 -1.10 38.22 -15.67
C MET A 433 -1.32 36.87 -14.97
N VAL A 434 -0.85 36.74 -13.73
CA VAL A 434 -0.98 35.49 -12.95
C VAL A 434 -2.26 35.45 -12.11
N ALA A 435 -2.59 36.53 -11.38
CA ALA A 435 -3.79 36.62 -10.55
C ALA A 435 -4.22 38.09 -10.39
N ASP A 436 -5.51 38.33 -10.21
CA ASP A 436 -6.06 39.66 -9.86
C ASP A 436 -6.27 39.80 -8.33
N MET A 437 -6.57 41.02 -7.86
CA MET A 437 -6.81 41.27 -6.43
C MET A 437 -8.02 40.53 -5.84
N ARG A 438 -9.00 40.13 -6.67
CA ARG A 438 -10.17 39.37 -6.23
C ARG A 438 -9.77 37.93 -5.91
N ILE A 439 -9.00 37.31 -6.81
CA ILE A 439 -8.45 35.96 -6.66
C ILE A 439 -7.45 35.88 -5.51
N LEU A 440 -6.62 36.90 -5.31
CA LEU A 440 -5.71 36.96 -4.15
C LEU A 440 -6.49 36.98 -2.81
N GLY A 441 -7.57 37.78 -2.72
CA GLY A 441 -8.44 37.81 -1.54
C GLY A 441 -9.31 36.55 -1.36
N GLU A 442 -9.68 35.89 -2.46
CA GLU A 442 -10.38 34.60 -2.47
C GLU A 442 -9.45 33.49 -1.94
N ALA A 443 -8.21 33.44 -2.44
CA ALA A 443 -7.18 32.52 -1.98
C ALA A 443 -6.86 32.70 -0.49
N GLN A 444 -6.73 33.93 0.00
CA GLN A 444 -6.51 34.20 1.42
C GLN A 444 -7.67 33.68 2.29
N ARG A 445 -8.91 33.88 1.86
CA ARG A 445 -10.12 33.43 2.58
C ARG A 445 -10.23 31.90 2.60
N MET A 446 -10.11 31.27 1.43
CA MET A 446 -10.13 29.81 1.33
C MET A 446 -8.97 29.19 2.12
N ALA A 447 -7.76 29.74 2.02
CA ALA A 447 -6.62 29.24 2.76
C ALA A 447 -6.84 29.35 4.28
N ALA A 448 -7.49 30.43 4.77
CA ALA A 448 -7.85 30.58 6.17
C ALA A 448 -8.91 29.57 6.64
N GLN A 449 -9.88 29.24 5.80
CA GLN A 449 -10.94 28.27 6.07
C GLN A 449 -10.42 26.83 6.11
N PHE A 450 -9.65 26.42 5.09
CA PHE A 450 -9.14 25.06 4.96
C PHE A 450 -7.82 24.81 5.70
N PHE A 451 -7.03 25.84 6.03
CA PHE A 451 -5.73 25.65 6.69
C PHE A 451 -5.49 26.58 7.92
N PRO A 452 -6.43 26.64 8.89
CA PRO A 452 -6.34 27.43 10.12
C PRO A 452 -5.23 27.01 11.10
N GLU A 453 -4.45 25.97 10.80
CA GLU A 453 -3.23 25.58 11.52
C GLU A 453 -1.99 26.34 11.02
N GLN A 454 -2.04 26.89 9.80
CA GLN A 454 -0.97 27.68 9.18
C GLN A 454 -1.21 29.18 9.39
N HIS A 455 -0.12 29.95 9.41
CA HIS A 455 -0.15 31.40 9.60
C HIS A 455 0.23 32.16 8.32
N GLU A 456 -0.22 33.41 8.23
CA GLU A 456 0.15 34.31 7.13
C GLU A 456 1.60 34.81 7.26
N PRO A 457 2.27 35.12 6.13
CA PRO A 457 1.75 35.05 4.75
C PRO A 457 1.88 33.65 4.11
N GLY A 458 2.60 32.72 4.75
CA GLY A 458 2.95 31.42 4.17
C GLY A 458 1.72 30.58 3.80
N ARG A 459 0.64 30.65 4.59
CA ARG A 459 -0.62 29.95 4.33
C ARG A 459 -1.21 30.30 2.96
N SER A 460 -1.42 31.58 2.68
CA SER A 460 -2.01 32.04 1.41
C SER A 460 -1.05 31.90 0.25
N LEU A 461 0.23 32.27 0.43
CA LEU A 461 1.24 32.17 -0.61
C LEU A 461 1.46 30.73 -1.07
N ARG A 462 1.44 29.76 -0.16
CA ARG A 462 1.57 28.34 -0.50
C ARG A 462 0.40 27.85 -1.38
N LEU A 463 -0.85 28.21 -1.04
CA LEU A 463 -2.01 27.86 -1.86
C LEU A 463 -1.91 28.48 -3.28
N LEU A 464 -1.52 29.74 -3.37
CA LEU A 464 -1.34 30.45 -4.64
C LEU A 464 -0.20 29.84 -5.49
N GLU A 465 0.89 29.41 -4.85
CA GLU A 465 2.01 28.73 -5.52
C GLU A 465 1.61 27.36 -6.06
N GLU A 466 0.88 26.56 -5.28
CA GLU A 466 0.35 25.25 -5.68
C GLU A 466 -0.65 25.38 -6.84
N ALA A 467 -1.56 26.37 -6.77
CA ALA A 467 -2.49 26.69 -7.84
C ALA A 467 -1.75 27.15 -9.11
N LEU A 468 -0.74 28.02 -8.99
CA LEU A 468 0.10 28.47 -10.12
C LEU A 468 0.84 27.31 -10.77
N GLN A 469 1.45 26.42 -9.97
CA GLN A 469 2.18 25.27 -10.48
C GLN A 469 1.24 24.32 -11.25
N SER A 470 0.04 24.04 -10.71
CA SER A 470 -0.96 23.23 -11.39
C SER A 470 -1.50 23.89 -12.67
N ALA A 471 -1.68 25.21 -12.67
CA ALA A 471 -2.21 25.96 -13.80
C ALA A 471 -1.20 26.08 -14.96
N VAL A 472 0.09 26.23 -14.65
CA VAL A 472 1.18 26.28 -15.64
C VAL A 472 1.48 24.90 -16.23
N ALA A 473 1.31 23.83 -15.43
CA ALA A 473 1.48 22.45 -15.89
C ALA A 473 0.29 21.89 -16.71
N ALA A 474 -0.80 22.65 -16.84
CA ALA A 474 -1.94 22.26 -17.67
C ALA A 474 -1.64 22.49 -19.17
N GLU A 475 -2.22 21.65 -20.04
CA GLU A 475 -2.13 21.81 -21.49
C GLU A 475 -3.53 22.11 -22.08
N PRO A 476 -3.81 23.33 -22.57
CA PRO A 476 -2.97 24.54 -22.51
C PRO A 476 -2.91 25.16 -21.10
N PRO A 477 -1.91 26.02 -20.80
CA PRO A 477 -1.77 26.68 -19.50
C PRO A 477 -2.99 27.53 -19.12
N GLN A 478 -3.43 27.41 -17.88
CA GLN A 478 -4.65 28.01 -17.35
C GLN A 478 -4.37 29.30 -16.58
N LEU A 479 -3.90 30.34 -17.29
CA LEU A 479 -3.63 31.67 -16.72
C LEU A 479 -4.54 32.75 -17.33
N PRO A 480 -5.00 33.76 -16.56
CA PRO A 480 -4.76 33.96 -15.12
C PRO A 480 -5.48 32.91 -14.24
N LEU A 481 -5.03 32.76 -13.00
CA LEU A 481 -5.67 31.91 -12.00
C LEU A 481 -7.11 32.33 -11.75
N ASP A 482 -7.99 31.33 -11.62
CA ASP A 482 -9.39 31.47 -11.26
C ASP A 482 -9.73 30.76 -9.93
N GLY A 483 -10.98 30.86 -9.48
CA GLY A 483 -11.43 30.18 -8.26
C GLY A 483 -11.35 28.65 -8.39
N ASP A 484 -11.53 28.12 -9.59
CA ASP A 484 -11.45 26.68 -9.84
C ASP A 484 -10.01 26.16 -9.68
N ALA A 485 -9.00 26.94 -10.06
CA ALA A 485 -7.59 26.62 -9.82
C ALA A 485 -7.23 26.61 -8.33
N LEU A 486 -7.80 27.54 -7.54
CA LEU A 486 -7.67 27.52 -6.08
C LEU A 486 -8.32 26.26 -5.48
N LEU A 487 -9.55 25.94 -5.89
CA LEU A 487 -10.26 24.74 -5.44
C LEU A 487 -9.51 23.46 -5.82
N ARG A 488 -8.94 23.36 -7.03
CA ARG A 488 -8.07 22.24 -7.45
C ARG A 488 -6.85 22.09 -6.54
N ALA A 489 -6.19 23.18 -6.17
CA ALA A 489 -5.04 23.13 -5.24
C ALA A 489 -5.47 22.71 -3.81
N ILE A 490 -6.61 23.20 -3.32
CA ILE A 490 -7.18 22.76 -2.03
C ILE A 490 -7.52 21.27 -2.07
N ALA A 491 -8.14 20.78 -3.14
CA ALA A 491 -8.48 19.37 -3.33
C ALA A 491 -7.24 18.48 -3.38
N ALA A 492 -6.20 18.88 -4.12
CA ALA A 492 -4.93 18.15 -4.17
C ALA A 492 -4.27 18.04 -2.78
N ARG A 493 -4.25 19.13 -2.01
CA ARG A 493 -3.60 19.19 -0.69
C ARG A 493 -4.43 18.49 0.40
N SER A 494 -5.69 18.87 0.57
CA SER A 494 -6.60 18.28 1.55
C SER A 494 -6.98 16.83 1.22
N GLY A 495 -6.98 16.47 -0.07
CA GLY A 495 -7.51 15.20 -0.57
C GLY A 495 -9.04 15.15 -0.63
N LEU A 496 -9.76 16.15 -0.12
CA LEU A 496 -11.22 16.18 -0.14
C LEU A 496 -11.74 16.25 -1.59
N PRO A 497 -12.85 15.58 -1.93
CA PRO A 497 -13.40 15.63 -3.28
C PRO A 497 -13.93 17.04 -3.59
N MET A 498 -13.83 17.45 -4.86
CA MET A 498 -14.33 18.74 -5.35
C MET A 498 -15.79 18.98 -4.93
N ASP A 499 -16.64 17.96 -5.02
CA ASP A 499 -18.06 17.99 -4.65
C ASP A 499 -18.29 18.39 -3.18
N VAL A 500 -17.32 18.12 -2.28
CA VAL A 500 -17.36 18.55 -0.87
C VAL A 500 -16.81 19.96 -0.69
N ILE A 501 -15.76 20.35 -1.42
CA ILE A 501 -15.07 21.65 -1.25
C ILE A 501 -15.81 22.80 -1.98
N ASP A 502 -16.35 22.56 -3.16
CA ASP A 502 -16.89 23.61 -4.05
C ASP A 502 -18.33 23.98 -3.70
N ASP A 503 -18.53 25.02 -2.90
CA ASP A 503 -19.84 25.53 -2.45
C ASP A 503 -20.88 25.75 -3.58
N ARG A 504 -20.45 25.88 -4.84
CA ARG A 504 -21.34 26.06 -5.99
C ARG A 504 -21.99 24.76 -6.46
N GLN A 505 -21.44 23.60 -6.06
CA GLN A 505 -21.89 22.27 -6.48
C GLN A 505 -22.73 21.59 -5.38
N SER A 506 -23.88 21.05 -5.77
CA SER A 506 -24.77 20.30 -4.87
C SER A 506 -24.28 18.86 -4.68
N LEU A 507 -24.07 18.44 -3.43
CA LEU A 507 -23.75 17.05 -3.11
C LEU A 507 -25.02 16.20 -3.04
N SER A 508 -25.11 15.14 -3.86
CA SER A 508 -26.20 14.17 -3.81
C SER A 508 -26.06 13.26 -2.58
N LEU A 509 -26.84 13.54 -1.53
CA LEU A 509 -26.83 12.73 -0.30
C LEU A 509 -27.27 11.28 -0.55
N ASP A 510 -28.14 11.03 -1.52
CA ASP A 510 -28.56 9.68 -1.88
C ASP A 510 -27.43 8.89 -2.56
N SER A 511 -26.62 9.56 -3.40
CA SER A 511 -25.41 8.94 -3.97
C SER A 511 -24.35 8.62 -2.90
N VAL A 512 -24.26 9.45 -1.84
CA VAL A 512 -23.42 9.17 -0.67
C VAL A 512 -23.96 7.97 0.13
N ARG A 513 -25.27 7.89 0.39
CA ARG A 513 -25.92 6.73 1.03
C ARG A 513 -25.65 5.45 0.26
N ASP A 514 -25.84 5.48 -1.06
CA ASP A 514 -25.62 4.33 -1.93
C ASP A 514 -24.15 3.88 -1.94
N PHE A 515 -23.20 4.81 -1.87
CA PHE A 515 -21.78 4.49 -1.75
C PHE A 515 -21.50 3.67 -0.48
N PHE A 516 -22.08 4.06 0.66
CA PHE A 516 -21.97 3.31 1.91
C PHE A 516 -22.73 1.97 1.86
N ARG A 517 -24.00 1.95 1.44
CA ARG A 517 -24.86 0.74 1.37
C ARG A 517 -24.31 -0.34 0.43
N LYS A 518 -23.58 0.05 -0.61
CA LYS A 518 -22.84 -0.91 -1.46
C LYS A 518 -21.85 -1.76 -0.67
N ARG A 519 -21.25 -1.24 0.41
CA ARG A 519 -20.20 -1.92 1.19
C ARG A 519 -20.60 -2.34 2.60
N VAL A 520 -21.46 -1.58 3.28
CA VAL A 520 -21.91 -1.84 4.65
C VAL A 520 -23.43 -2.09 4.62
N ILE A 521 -23.85 -3.28 5.04
CA ILE A 521 -25.25 -3.75 4.98
C ILE A 521 -25.84 -3.83 6.39
N GLY A 522 -27.10 -3.41 6.57
CA GLY A 522 -27.85 -3.55 7.83
C GLY A 522 -27.43 -2.60 8.96
N GLN A 523 -26.73 -1.50 8.65
CA GLN A 523 -26.22 -0.52 9.63
C GLN A 523 -26.63 0.91 9.28
N ASP A 524 -27.88 1.13 8.85
CA ASP A 524 -28.36 2.44 8.37
C ASP A 524 -28.23 3.58 9.39
N GLU A 525 -28.41 3.33 10.70
CA GLU A 525 -28.16 4.34 11.74
C GLU A 525 -26.71 4.88 11.71
N ALA A 526 -25.75 4.01 11.38
CA ALA A 526 -24.35 4.38 11.25
C ALA A 526 -24.05 5.11 9.93
N VAL A 527 -24.75 4.75 8.85
CA VAL A 527 -24.62 5.42 7.55
C VAL A 527 -25.19 6.83 7.60
N GLU A 528 -26.44 7.01 8.06
CA GLU A 528 -27.06 8.34 8.15
C GLU A 528 -26.28 9.26 9.09
N CYS A 529 -25.72 8.74 10.21
CA CYS A 529 -24.85 9.51 11.09
C CYS A 529 -23.62 10.12 10.40
N LEU A 530 -23.04 9.42 9.41
CA LEU A 530 -21.94 9.93 8.59
C LEU A 530 -22.42 10.83 7.45
N VAL A 531 -23.58 10.52 6.83
CA VAL A 531 -24.21 11.37 5.80
C VAL A 531 -24.55 12.75 6.39
N ASP A 532 -25.16 12.80 7.58
CA ASP A 532 -25.43 14.03 8.35
C ASP A 532 -24.14 14.85 8.52
N ARG A 533 -23.03 14.19 8.87
CA ARG A 533 -21.76 14.86 9.10
C ARG A 533 -21.12 15.40 7.82
N ILE A 534 -21.18 14.64 6.73
CA ILE A 534 -20.70 15.09 5.42
C ILE A 534 -21.53 16.27 4.91
N ALA A 535 -22.85 16.26 5.15
CA ALA A 535 -23.72 17.38 4.84
C ALA A 535 -23.37 18.65 5.65
N MET A 536 -23.09 18.51 6.96
CA MET A 536 -22.61 19.63 7.78
C MET A 536 -21.23 20.16 7.34
N LEU A 537 -20.31 19.27 6.95
CA LEU A 537 -19.01 19.66 6.39
C LEU A 537 -19.17 20.44 5.09
N LYS A 538 -20.00 19.93 4.18
CA LYS A 538 -20.34 20.57 2.90
C LYS A 538 -20.99 21.94 3.08
N ALA A 539 -21.81 22.11 4.11
CA ALA A 539 -22.49 23.36 4.42
C ALA A 539 -21.61 24.36 5.22
N GLY A 540 -20.38 23.98 5.60
CA GLY A 540 -19.52 24.81 6.44
C GLY A 540 -20.03 25.02 7.87
N LEU A 541 -20.92 24.14 8.37
CA LEU A 541 -21.61 24.27 9.66
C LEU A 541 -20.90 23.52 10.82
N ILE A 542 -19.63 23.20 10.66
CA ILE A 542 -18.83 22.47 11.66
C ILE A 542 -18.04 23.46 12.53
N ASP A 543 -17.93 23.15 13.82
CA ASP A 543 -17.10 23.89 14.77
C ASP A 543 -15.61 23.79 14.40
N SER A 544 -15.05 24.91 13.91
CA SER A 544 -13.65 25.02 13.49
C SER A 544 -12.61 24.99 14.63
N SER A 545 -13.04 24.75 15.88
CA SER A 545 -12.16 24.54 17.04
C SER A 545 -11.97 23.06 17.41
N ARG A 546 -12.88 22.18 16.95
CA ARG A 546 -12.91 20.74 17.29
C ARG A 546 -12.63 19.87 16.05
N PRO A 547 -12.37 18.56 16.20
CA PRO A 547 -12.32 17.64 15.06
C PRO A 547 -13.63 17.65 14.25
N ILE A 548 -13.56 17.36 12.94
CA ILE A 548 -14.71 17.38 12.03
C ILE A 548 -15.88 16.58 12.60
N GLY A 549 -15.60 15.41 13.18
CA GLY A 549 -16.54 14.70 14.03
C GLY A 549 -15.86 13.62 14.86
N VAL A 550 -16.34 13.39 16.07
CA VAL A 550 -15.84 12.34 16.99
C VAL A 550 -16.95 11.32 17.24
N PHE A 551 -16.76 10.08 16.77
CA PHE A 551 -17.77 9.02 16.77
C PHE A 551 -17.32 7.80 17.55
N LEU A 552 -18.22 7.19 18.34
CA LEU A 552 -17.98 5.87 18.94
C LEU A 552 -18.91 4.83 18.32
N PHE A 553 -18.33 3.88 17.59
CA PHE A 553 -19.00 2.75 16.99
C PHE A 553 -18.92 1.55 17.94
N ALA A 554 -20.02 1.21 18.59
CA ALA A 554 -20.09 0.13 19.58
C ALA A 554 -20.98 -1.03 19.11
N GLY A 555 -20.58 -2.26 19.37
CA GLY A 555 -21.37 -3.45 19.03
C GLY A 555 -20.53 -4.73 18.89
N PRO A 556 -21.12 -5.84 18.43
CA PRO A 556 -20.42 -7.12 18.26
C PRO A 556 -19.21 -7.05 17.31
N THR A 557 -18.39 -8.11 17.30
CA THR A 557 -17.28 -8.19 16.34
C THR A 557 -17.80 -8.55 14.94
N GLY A 558 -17.17 -8.03 13.89
CA GLY A 558 -17.52 -8.40 12.51
C GLY A 558 -18.81 -7.80 11.95
N THR A 559 -19.43 -6.81 12.59
CA THR A 559 -20.66 -6.11 12.13
C THR A 559 -20.43 -4.94 11.15
N GLY A 560 -19.17 -4.62 10.83
CA GLY A 560 -18.83 -3.60 9.82
C GLY A 560 -18.21 -2.29 10.35
N LYS A 561 -18.02 -2.12 11.67
CA LYS A 561 -17.43 -0.90 12.30
C LYS A 561 -16.19 -0.36 11.57
N THR A 562 -15.17 -1.21 11.41
CA THR A 562 -13.90 -0.91 10.72
C THR A 562 -14.09 -0.68 9.21
N GLU A 563 -15.09 -1.32 8.59
CA GLU A 563 -15.34 -1.21 7.14
C GLU A 563 -16.05 0.10 6.79
N LEU A 564 -16.92 0.60 7.68
CA LEU A 564 -17.55 1.91 7.54
C LEU A 564 -16.52 3.04 7.60
N ALA A 565 -15.56 2.95 8.53
CA ALA A 565 -14.45 3.91 8.62
C ALA A 565 -13.54 3.92 7.38
N LYS A 566 -13.23 2.75 6.80
CA LYS A 566 -12.53 2.66 5.51
C LYS A 566 -13.32 3.27 4.37
N THR A 567 -14.62 2.96 4.30
CA THR A 567 -15.52 3.46 3.27
C THR A 567 -15.61 4.99 3.33
N LEU A 568 -15.64 5.58 4.53
CA LEU A 568 -15.56 7.03 4.72
C LEU A 568 -14.24 7.61 4.21
N GLY A 569 -13.10 6.97 4.53
CA GLY A 569 -11.79 7.38 4.04
C GLY A 569 -11.68 7.33 2.51
N GLU A 570 -12.19 6.27 1.88
CA GLU A 570 -12.23 6.15 0.42
C GLU A 570 -13.18 7.17 -0.24
N LEU A 571 -14.33 7.47 0.38
CA LEU A 571 -15.25 8.49 -0.12
C LEU A 571 -14.64 9.90 -0.06
N LEU A 572 -14.04 10.25 1.08
CA LEU A 572 -13.53 11.60 1.33
C LEU A 572 -12.13 11.84 0.80
N PHE A 573 -11.35 10.81 0.47
CA PHE A 573 -9.94 10.97 0.07
C PHE A 573 -9.53 10.15 -1.15
N GLY A 574 -10.47 9.44 -1.80
CA GLY A 574 -10.23 8.60 -2.99
C GLY A 574 -9.38 7.35 -2.74
N SER A 575 -8.79 7.20 -1.55
CA SER A 575 -7.90 6.10 -1.17
C SER A 575 -8.08 5.71 0.30
N SER A 576 -8.01 4.41 0.58
CA SER A 576 -7.99 3.88 1.95
C SER A 576 -6.68 4.19 2.70
N GLU A 577 -5.65 4.71 2.02
CA GLU A 577 -4.36 5.06 2.63
C GLU A 577 -4.44 6.31 3.53
N ARG A 578 -5.43 7.20 3.34
CA ARG A 578 -5.72 8.32 4.27
C ARG A 578 -6.51 7.92 5.52
N LEU A 579 -6.67 6.61 5.76
CA LEU A 579 -7.18 6.07 7.03
C LEU A 579 -6.01 5.81 8.00
N LEU A 580 -5.84 6.69 8.97
CA LEU A 580 -4.88 6.51 10.06
C LEU A 580 -5.44 5.53 11.10
N ARG A 581 -5.33 4.23 10.81
CA ARG A 581 -5.71 3.16 11.75
C ARG A 581 -4.64 2.95 12.83
N LEU A 582 -5.11 2.81 14.06
CA LEU A 582 -4.34 2.47 15.26
C LEU A 582 -5.09 1.35 16.01
N ASP A 583 -4.42 0.25 16.31
CA ASP A 583 -4.97 -0.82 17.14
C ASP A 583 -4.68 -0.50 18.61
N MET A 584 -5.72 -0.21 19.38
CA MET A 584 -5.59 0.21 20.78
C MET A 584 -5.11 -0.92 21.71
N SER A 585 -5.12 -2.17 21.25
CA SER A 585 -4.49 -3.29 21.95
C SER A 585 -2.97 -3.14 22.04
N GLU A 586 -2.32 -2.43 21.12
CA GLU A 586 -0.88 -2.13 21.18
C GLU A 586 -0.52 -1.07 22.24
N TYR A 587 -1.52 -0.36 22.78
CA TYR A 587 -1.36 0.78 23.69
C TYR A 587 -1.93 0.49 25.10
N GLN A 588 -1.91 -0.79 25.50
CA GLN A 588 -2.31 -1.28 26.83
C GLN A 588 -1.34 -0.86 27.95
N SER A 589 -0.08 -0.56 27.63
CA SER A 589 0.97 -0.24 28.58
C SER A 589 1.03 1.25 28.95
N ASP A 590 1.66 1.57 30.09
CA ASP A 590 1.77 2.95 30.59
C ASP A 590 2.52 3.90 29.63
N ASP A 591 3.44 3.35 28.83
CA ASP A 591 4.19 4.06 27.78
C ASP A 591 3.42 4.21 26.45
N GLY A 592 2.26 3.57 26.29
CA GLY A 592 1.45 3.66 25.08
C GLY A 592 1.09 5.11 24.71
N ALA A 593 0.76 5.95 25.70
CA ALA A 593 0.51 7.37 25.47
C ALA A 593 1.72 8.10 24.86
N TRP A 594 2.95 7.76 25.28
CA TRP A 594 4.17 8.35 24.71
C TRP A 594 4.40 7.90 23.27
N ARG A 595 4.09 6.64 22.91
CA ARG A 595 4.21 6.14 21.53
C ARG A 595 3.24 6.79 20.53
N LEU A 596 2.15 7.41 21.01
CA LEU A 596 1.25 8.22 20.18
C LEU A 596 1.79 9.64 19.97
N ILE A 597 2.57 10.14 20.92
CA ILE A 597 3.04 11.53 20.98
C ILE A 597 4.42 11.70 20.32
N ASP A 598 5.39 10.91 20.73
CA ASP A 598 6.80 11.03 20.35
C ASP A 598 7.19 9.89 19.38
N ASP A 599 8.02 10.20 18.39
CA ASP A 599 8.55 9.20 17.44
C ASP A 599 9.47 8.19 18.17
N ALA A 600 9.52 6.95 17.67
CA ALA A 600 10.40 5.93 18.21
C ALA A 600 11.88 6.35 18.08
N ARG A 601 12.68 6.11 19.13
CA ARG A 601 14.09 6.56 19.23
C ARG A 601 15.02 6.03 18.13
N ASP A 602 14.62 4.95 17.46
CA ASP A 602 15.31 4.30 16.36
C ASP A 602 14.76 4.71 14.97
N GLY A 603 13.74 5.58 14.93
CA GLY A 603 13.05 5.99 13.71
C GLY A 603 12.13 4.92 13.10
N SER A 604 11.92 3.79 13.78
CA SER A 604 11.17 2.64 13.22
C SER A 604 9.65 2.87 13.10
N ALA A 605 9.09 3.72 13.96
CA ALA A 605 7.66 4.03 14.00
C ALA A 605 7.44 5.53 14.25
N ARG A 606 6.66 6.16 13.36
CA ARG A 606 6.21 7.56 13.49
C ARG A 606 5.00 7.67 14.41
N SER A 607 5.04 8.68 15.27
CA SER A 607 3.96 9.08 16.18
C SER A 607 2.67 9.46 15.44
N LEU A 608 1.55 9.47 16.15
CA LEU A 608 0.30 10.03 15.62
C LEU A 608 0.45 11.55 15.40
N VAL A 609 1.19 12.25 16.27
CA VAL A 609 1.50 13.68 16.11
C VAL A 609 2.21 13.96 14.78
N ALA A 610 3.27 13.22 14.46
CA ALA A 610 3.97 13.37 13.18
C ALA A 610 3.05 13.08 11.98
N ARG A 611 2.29 11.96 12.02
CA ARG A 611 1.39 11.55 10.93
C ARG A 611 0.29 12.59 10.65
N ILE A 612 -0.31 13.18 11.69
CA ILE A 612 -1.34 14.22 11.56
C ILE A 612 -0.75 15.55 11.10
N ARG A 613 0.48 15.89 11.48
CA ARG A 613 1.17 17.09 10.95
C ARG A 613 1.48 16.97 9.46
N GLU A 614 1.78 15.78 8.97
CA GLU A 614 1.98 15.51 7.53
C GLU A 614 0.65 15.43 6.77
N GLN A 615 -0.41 14.90 7.39
CA GLN A 615 -1.74 14.74 6.80
C GLN A 615 -2.85 15.14 7.79
N PRO A 616 -3.16 16.45 7.95
CA PRO A 616 -4.19 16.92 8.88
C PRO A 616 -5.60 16.45 8.49
N PHE A 617 -5.84 16.33 7.18
CA PHE A 617 -7.06 15.82 6.57
C PHE A 617 -7.01 14.30 6.51
N SER A 618 -7.65 13.64 7.47
CA SER A 618 -7.61 12.18 7.60
C SER A 618 -8.86 11.61 8.28
N VAL A 619 -9.07 10.30 8.13
CA VAL A 619 -9.91 9.54 9.06
C VAL A 619 -9.00 8.85 10.06
N VAL A 620 -9.15 9.14 11.35
CA VAL A 620 -8.39 8.50 12.44
C VAL A 620 -9.25 7.39 13.02
N LEU A 621 -8.81 6.14 12.90
CA LEU A 621 -9.53 4.97 13.39
C LEU A 621 -8.82 4.37 14.61
N LEU A 622 -9.43 4.55 15.78
CA LEU A 622 -8.98 4.00 17.06
C LEU A 622 -9.74 2.69 17.33
N ASP A 623 -9.17 1.57 16.91
CA ASP A 623 -9.83 0.26 16.94
C ASP A 623 -9.70 -0.38 18.34
N GLU A 624 -10.80 -0.90 18.89
CA GLU A 624 -10.90 -1.54 20.23
C GLU A 624 -10.46 -0.63 21.40
N PHE A 625 -10.97 0.61 21.43
CA PHE A 625 -10.51 1.68 22.35
C PHE A 625 -10.64 1.36 23.84
N GLU A 626 -11.53 0.43 24.24
CA GLU A 626 -11.60 -0.08 25.62
C GLU A 626 -10.32 -0.80 26.09
N LYS A 627 -9.41 -1.16 25.17
CA LYS A 627 -8.13 -1.81 25.47
C LYS A 627 -7.01 -0.83 25.79
N ALA A 628 -7.12 0.44 25.40
CA ALA A 628 -6.05 1.40 25.65
C ALA A 628 -5.85 1.67 27.15
N HIS A 629 -4.61 1.97 27.54
CA HIS A 629 -4.29 2.42 28.90
C HIS A 629 -5.02 3.75 29.21
N PRO A 630 -5.52 4.00 30.44
CA PRO A 630 -6.29 5.22 30.76
C PRO A 630 -5.60 6.55 30.40
N LYS A 631 -4.26 6.62 30.45
CA LYS A 631 -3.50 7.81 29.98
C LYS A 631 -3.73 8.15 28.51
N VAL A 632 -4.05 7.16 27.67
CA VAL A 632 -4.43 7.36 26.26
C VAL A 632 -5.82 7.97 26.17
N TRP A 633 -6.75 7.60 27.07
CA TRP A 633 -8.07 8.22 27.13
C TRP A 633 -7.96 9.68 27.56
N ASP A 634 -7.16 9.97 28.59
CA ASP A 634 -6.92 11.33 29.09
C ASP A 634 -6.27 12.22 28.00
N LEU A 635 -5.40 11.64 27.15
CA LEU A 635 -4.81 12.29 25.98
C LEU A 635 -5.87 12.62 24.90
N PHE A 636 -6.73 11.66 24.55
CA PHE A 636 -7.74 11.88 23.52
C PHE A 636 -8.88 12.80 23.96
N LEU A 637 -9.16 12.93 25.27
CA LEU A 637 -10.04 13.98 25.79
C LEU A 637 -9.61 15.38 25.33
N GLN A 638 -8.31 15.70 25.44
CA GLN A 638 -7.77 16.98 24.96
C GLN A 638 -7.97 17.13 23.44
N VAL A 639 -7.77 16.07 22.66
CA VAL A 639 -7.97 16.09 21.21
C VAL A 639 -9.43 16.33 20.82
N PHE A 640 -10.39 15.82 21.58
CA PHE A 640 -11.82 15.99 21.31
C PHE A 640 -12.34 17.38 21.70
N ASP A 641 -11.64 18.08 22.59
CA ASP A 641 -11.98 19.42 23.07
C ASP A 641 -11.27 20.52 22.27
N ASP A 642 -9.93 20.48 22.20
CA ASP A 642 -9.11 21.54 21.61
C ASP A 642 -8.75 21.28 20.13
N GLY A 643 -9.11 20.10 19.60
CA GLY A 643 -8.70 19.66 18.26
C GLY A 643 -7.18 19.54 18.09
N ARG A 644 -6.40 19.47 19.18
CA ARG A 644 -4.93 19.60 19.14
C ARG A 644 -4.24 18.61 20.08
N LEU A 645 -3.11 18.07 19.62
CA LEU A 645 -2.19 17.26 20.42
C LEU A 645 -0.78 17.85 20.31
N SER A 646 0.07 17.71 21.32
CA SER A 646 1.43 18.25 21.27
C SER A 646 2.48 17.24 21.73
N ASP A 647 3.65 17.26 21.10
CA ASP A 647 4.79 16.44 21.48
C ASP A 647 5.71 17.08 22.53
N ARG A 648 6.69 16.31 23.02
CA ARG A 648 7.69 16.81 23.97
C ARG A 648 8.64 17.83 23.34
N SER A 649 8.82 17.79 22.02
CA SER A 649 9.52 18.82 21.25
C SER A 649 8.66 20.09 21.03
N GLY A 650 7.45 20.16 21.59
CA GLY A 650 6.57 21.32 21.50
C GLY A 650 5.92 21.52 20.13
N ASN A 651 6.03 20.54 19.22
CA ASN A 651 5.27 20.53 17.98
C ASN A 651 3.80 20.25 18.28
N VAL A 652 2.90 20.79 17.45
CA VAL A 652 1.46 20.62 17.60
C VAL A 652 0.90 19.93 16.35
N ALA A 653 0.15 18.86 16.56
CA ALA A 653 -0.70 18.23 15.56
C ALA A 653 -2.12 18.79 15.66
N ASP A 654 -2.72 19.06 14.50
CA ASP A 654 -4.04 19.66 14.39
C ASP A 654 -5.04 18.65 13.80
N PHE A 655 -6.00 18.25 14.63
CA PHE A 655 -7.05 17.28 14.34
C PHE A 655 -8.36 17.94 13.89
N ARG A 656 -8.41 19.27 13.78
CA ARG A 656 -9.65 19.99 13.41
C ARG A 656 -10.16 19.64 12.01
N HIS A 657 -9.27 19.10 11.16
CA HIS A 657 -9.57 18.55 9.82
C HIS A 657 -9.72 17.03 9.78
N SER A 658 -9.68 16.35 10.93
CA SER A 658 -9.77 14.89 11.03
C SER A 658 -11.17 14.45 11.47
N ILE A 659 -11.66 13.34 10.93
CA ILE A 659 -12.79 12.60 11.48
C ILE A 659 -12.24 11.48 12.36
N ILE A 660 -12.59 11.47 13.63
CA ILE A 660 -12.12 10.47 14.60
C ILE A 660 -13.23 9.44 14.82
N ILE A 661 -12.92 8.18 14.51
CA ILE A 661 -13.81 7.03 14.73
C ILE A 661 -13.15 6.11 15.75
N LEU A 662 -13.83 5.91 16.86
CA LEU A 662 -13.50 4.92 17.87
C LEU A 662 -14.33 3.67 17.63
N THR A 663 -13.75 2.49 17.74
CA THR A 663 -14.53 1.24 17.79
C THR A 663 -14.49 0.65 19.19
N SER A 664 -15.58 0.02 19.59
CA SER A 664 -15.63 -0.79 20.80
C SER A 664 -16.39 -2.09 20.61
N ASN A 665 -15.93 -3.14 21.29
CA ASN A 665 -16.62 -4.42 21.42
C ASN A 665 -17.39 -4.53 22.75
N ALA A 666 -17.51 -3.45 23.52
CA ALA A 666 -18.36 -3.38 24.71
C ALA A 666 -19.80 -3.83 24.39
N GLY A 667 -20.37 -4.64 25.28
CA GLY A 667 -21.68 -5.29 25.11
C GLY A 667 -21.64 -6.68 24.45
N SER A 668 -20.55 -7.08 23.79
CA SER A 668 -20.44 -8.42 23.16
C SER A 668 -20.48 -9.60 24.14
N THR A 669 -20.16 -9.37 25.42
CA THR A 669 -20.20 -10.39 26.48
C THR A 669 -21.61 -10.67 27.00
N LEU A 670 -22.56 -9.73 26.88
CA LEU A 670 -23.94 -9.92 27.32
C LEU A 670 -24.66 -11.00 26.50
N SER A 671 -24.30 -11.15 25.22
CA SER A 671 -24.77 -12.24 24.37
C SER A 671 -24.33 -13.64 24.85
N ARG A 672 -23.29 -13.75 25.69
CA ARG A 672 -22.79 -15.04 26.20
C ARG A 672 -23.52 -15.55 27.45
N SER A 673 -24.30 -14.70 28.13
CA SER A 673 -24.86 -15.03 29.46
C SER A 673 -26.13 -15.91 29.45
N ALA A 674 -26.49 -16.51 28.32
CA ALA A 674 -27.52 -17.55 28.25
C ALA A 674 -26.94 -18.93 28.65
N GLY A 675 -26.78 -19.16 29.96
CA GLY A 675 -26.31 -20.45 30.49
C GLY A 675 -27.34 -21.59 30.34
N PRO A 676 -26.90 -22.87 30.31
CA PRO A 676 -27.79 -24.01 30.15
C PRO A 676 -28.51 -24.37 31.46
N GLY A 677 -29.62 -23.70 31.77
CA GLY A 677 -30.46 -24.07 32.91
C GLY A 677 -31.63 -23.14 33.21
N PHE A 678 -32.84 -23.60 32.86
CA PHE A 678 -34.17 -23.15 33.29
C PHE A 678 -34.56 -21.65 33.12
N THR A 679 -35.82 -21.44 32.72
CA THR A 679 -36.44 -20.14 32.38
C THR A 679 -35.75 -19.36 31.25
N SER A 680 -36.11 -19.69 30.02
CA SER A 680 -35.80 -18.89 28.83
C SER A 680 -36.68 -17.62 28.77
N ALA A 681 -36.44 -16.66 29.68
CA ALA A 681 -36.86 -15.27 29.48
C ALA A 681 -35.88 -14.57 28.52
N ALA A 682 -36.38 -13.69 27.66
CA ALA A 682 -35.66 -13.15 26.51
C ALA A 682 -34.33 -12.44 26.84
N GLY A 683 -33.20 -13.16 26.69
CA GLY A 683 -31.84 -12.62 26.71
C GLY A 683 -31.38 -12.12 25.35
N GLY A 684 -32.19 -11.29 24.68
CA GLY A 684 -31.84 -10.71 23.37
C GLY A 684 -30.84 -9.55 23.47
N TYR A 685 -30.16 -9.26 22.37
CA TYR A 685 -29.38 -8.03 22.21
C TYR A 685 -30.30 -6.82 22.43
N SER A 686 -30.10 -6.10 23.54
CA SER A 686 -30.93 -4.97 23.95
C SER A 686 -30.12 -3.69 23.95
N ARG A 687 -30.64 -2.64 23.29
CA ARG A 687 -29.99 -1.32 23.17
C ARG A 687 -29.53 -0.76 24.52
N GLY A 688 -30.43 -0.79 25.52
CA GLY A 688 -30.13 -0.34 26.88
C GLY A 688 -29.12 -1.22 27.64
N ALA A 689 -28.93 -2.48 27.27
CA ALA A 689 -27.91 -3.34 27.86
C ALA A 689 -26.52 -3.02 27.30
N VAL A 690 -26.42 -2.71 26.00
CA VAL A 690 -25.17 -2.23 25.38
C VAL A 690 -24.80 -0.83 25.89
N GLU A 691 -25.76 0.09 25.99
CA GLU A 691 -25.57 1.41 26.60
C GLU A 691 -25.06 1.28 28.05
N LYS A 692 -25.67 0.41 28.87
CA LYS A 692 -25.19 0.15 30.22
C LYS A 692 -23.75 -0.38 30.24
N ALA A 693 -23.40 -1.33 29.38
CA ALA A 693 -22.03 -1.84 29.28
C ALA A 693 -21.03 -0.76 28.85
N LEU A 694 -21.43 0.18 27.98
CA LEU A 694 -20.60 1.34 27.62
C LEU A 694 -20.39 2.29 28.81
N PHE A 695 -21.42 2.58 29.60
CA PHE A 695 -21.31 3.40 30.82
C PHE A 695 -20.53 2.72 31.96
N GLU A 696 -20.42 1.39 31.96
CA GLU A 696 -19.55 0.64 32.88
C GLU A 696 -18.09 0.59 32.38
N THR A 697 -17.87 0.64 31.06
CA THR A 697 -16.54 0.56 30.44
C THR A 697 -15.84 1.92 30.37
N PHE A 698 -16.56 2.97 29.98
CA PHE A 698 -16.02 4.32 29.75
C PHE A 698 -16.54 5.33 30.77
N ARG A 699 -15.67 6.27 31.18
CA ARG A 699 -16.05 7.37 32.08
C ARG A 699 -17.10 8.27 31.41
N ARG A 700 -18.08 8.77 32.17
CA ARG A 700 -19.12 9.68 31.65
C ARG A 700 -18.55 10.93 30.99
N GLU A 701 -17.50 11.50 31.56
CA GLU A 701 -16.78 12.66 31.00
C GLU A 701 -16.32 12.40 29.56
N PHE A 702 -15.76 11.21 29.30
CA PHE A 702 -15.32 10.78 27.97
C PHE A 702 -16.48 10.65 26.99
N LEU A 703 -17.55 9.95 27.39
CA LEU A 703 -18.73 9.76 26.55
C LEU A 703 -19.41 11.08 26.18
N ASN A 704 -19.36 12.08 27.08
CA ASN A 704 -19.91 13.41 26.85
C ASN A 704 -19.09 14.30 25.88
N ARG A 705 -17.85 13.93 25.51
CA ARG A 705 -17.06 14.66 24.49
C ARG A 705 -17.25 14.11 23.08
N LEU A 706 -17.86 12.95 22.94
CA LEU A 706 -18.19 12.35 21.65
C LEU A 706 -19.39 13.08 21.04
N ASP A 707 -19.37 13.33 19.73
CA ASP A 707 -20.51 13.97 19.07
C ASP A 707 -21.70 13.01 18.89
N ARG A 708 -21.41 11.72 18.65
CA ARG A 708 -22.44 10.68 18.53
C ARG A 708 -21.90 9.29 18.87
N ILE A 709 -22.65 8.56 19.68
CA ILE A 709 -22.46 7.13 19.91
C ILE A 709 -23.40 6.39 18.95
N VAL A 710 -22.86 5.45 18.18
CA VAL A 710 -23.57 4.69 17.16
C VAL A 710 -23.51 3.20 17.53
N LEU A 711 -24.68 2.58 17.61
CA LEU A 711 -24.82 1.18 18.00
C LEU A 711 -24.96 0.31 16.74
N PHE A 712 -24.07 -0.68 16.60
CA PHE A 712 -24.06 -1.61 15.48
C PHE A 712 -24.86 -2.86 15.82
N ASN A 713 -25.88 -3.12 15.01
CA ASN A 713 -26.74 -4.27 15.17
C ASN A 713 -25.99 -5.59 14.85
N PRO A 714 -26.28 -6.69 15.57
CA PRO A 714 -25.80 -8.01 15.17
C PRO A 714 -26.33 -8.37 13.77
N LEU A 715 -25.51 -9.04 12.98
CA LEU A 715 -25.91 -9.50 11.64
C LEU A 715 -26.81 -10.74 11.76
N ASP A 716 -28.04 -10.64 11.25
CA ASP A 716 -28.92 -11.80 11.12
C ASP A 716 -28.52 -12.69 9.92
N ARG A 717 -29.19 -13.84 9.78
CA ARG A 717 -28.88 -14.83 8.73
C ARG A 717 -29.25 -14.34 7.32
N GLY A 718 -30.20 -13.41 7.18
CA GLY A 718 -30.57 -12.78 5.91
C GLY A 718 -29.50 -11.81 5.44
N LEU A 719 -29.12 -10.86 6.30
CA LEU A 719 -28.02 -9.92 6.07
C LEU A 719 -26.69 -10.66 5.77
N MET A 720 -26.42 -11.75 6.50
CA MET A 720 -25.26 -12.60 6.23
C MET A 720 -25.29 -13.28 4.85
N ARG A 721 -26.48 -13.62 4.32
CA ARG A 721 -26.64 -14.15 2.96
C ARG A 721 -26.32 -13.09 1.90
N GLU A 722 -26.78 -11.84 2.09
CA GLU A 722 -26.40 -10.73 1.20
C GLU A 722 -24.88 -10.46 1.20
N ILE A 723 -24.26 -10.46 2.39
CA ILE A 723 -22.81 -10.32 2.54
C ILE A 723 -22.08 -11.49 1.83
N LEU A 724 -22.60 -12.72 1.94
CA LEU A 724 -22.06 -13.88 1.25
C LEU A 724 -22.08 -13.70 -0.27
N HIS A 725 -23.19 -13.28 -0.85
CA HIS A 725 -23.28 -13.05 -2.30
C HIS A 725 -22.26 -12.00 -2.78
N LYS A 726 -22.12 -10.86 -2.08
CA LYS A 726 -21.11 -9.83 -2.42
C LYS A 726 -19.67 -10.34 -2.30
N GLU A 727 -19.36 -11.16 -1.30
CA GLU A 727 -18.03 -11.73 -1.13
C GLU A 727 -17.72 -12.85 -2.14
N LEU A 728 -18.74 -13.60 -2.60
CA LEU A 728 -18.62 -14.54 -3.71
C LEU A 728 -18.38 -13.82 -5.04
N GLU A 729 -19.11 -12.74 -5.33
CA GLU A 729 -18.91 -11.91 -6.53
C GLU A 729 -17.47 -11.34 -6.59
N ARG A 730 -16.99 -10.77 -5.47
CA ARG A 730 -15.58 -10.34 -5.29
C ARG A 730 -14.56 -11.47 -5.44
N ALA A 731 -14.94 -12.70 -5.07
CA ALA A 731 -14.08 -13.86 -5.25
C ALA A 731 -14.01 -14.30 -6.72
N MET A 732 -15.11 -14.20 -7.48
CA MET A 732 -15.16 -14.51 -8.91
C MET A 732 -14.42 -13.46 -9.76
N SER A 733 -14.39 -12.19 -9.33
CA SER A 733 -13.66 -11.13 -10.04
C SER A 733 -12.12 -11.24 -9.98
N ARG A 734 -11.57 -12.23 -9.28
CA ARG A 734 -10.11 -12.50 -9.20
C ARG A 734 -9.55 -12.91 -10.56
N ARG A 735 -8.32 -12.49 -10.90
CA ARG A 735 -7.65 -12.73 -12.21
C ARG A 735 -7.67 -14.19 -12.70
N GLY A 736 -7.61 -15.16 -11.80
CA GLY A 736 -7.64 -16.60 -12.14
C GLY A 736 -9.00 -17.12 -12.63
N LEU A 737 -10.08 -16.36 -12.40
CA LEU A 737 -11.46 -16.70 -12.81
C LEU A 737 -12.00 -15.68 -13.82
N ARG A 738 -11.78 -14.38 -13.59
CA ARG A 738 -12.20 -13.26 -14.47
C ARG A 738 -11.74 -13.39 -15.94
N ASN A 739 -10.61 -14.04 -16.19
CA ASN A 739 -10.07 -14.22 -17.55
C ASN A 739 -10.61 -15.50 -18.24
N ARG A 740 -11.78 -16.00 -17.83
CA ARG A 740 -12.40 -17.23 -18.35
C ARG A 740 -13.90 -17.02 -18.47
N ASP A 741 -14.47 -17.49 -19.58
CA ASP A 741 -15.89 -17.37 -19.91
C ASP A 741 -16.71 -18.46 -19.17
N TRP A 742 -16.71 -18.38 -17.84
CA TRP A 742 -17.29 -19.36 -16.94
C TRP A 742 -18.53 -18.81 -16.24
N ALA A 743 -19.69 -19.41 -16.51
CA ALA A 743 -20.92 -19.12 -15.79
C ALA A 743 -20.95 -19.97 -14.51
N VAL A 744 -20.91 -19.31 -13.34
CA VAL A 744 -20.97 -19.99 -12.03
C VAL A 744 -22.39 -19.97 -11.50
N GLU A 745 -22.95 -21.16 -11.25
CA GLU A 745 -24.29 -21.33 -10.69
C GLU A 745 -24.22 -21.91 -9.28
N TRP A 746 -24.83 -21.19 -8.33
CA TRP A 746 -24.87 -21.55 -6.91
C TRP A 746 -26.19 -22.25 -6.59
N GLU A 747 -26.14 -23.50 -6.17
CA GLU A 747 -27.31 -24.13 -5.56
C GLU A 747 -27.56 -23.50 -4.18
N PRO A 748 -28.82 -23.30 -3.73
CA PRO A 748 -29.12 -22.85 -2.37
C PRO A 748 -28.43 -23.69 -1.28
N SER A 749 -28.20 -24.99 -1.53
CA SER A 749 -27.46 -25.89 -0.64
C SER A 749 -26.01 -25.43 -0.38
N ALA A 750 -25.34 -24.87 -1.40
CA ALA A 750 -23.96 -24.38 -1.30
C ALA A 750 -23.90 -23.03 -0.56
N ILE A 751 -24.89 -22.18 -0.75
CA ILE A 751 -25.04 -20.90 -0.01
C ILE A 751 -25.26 -21.19 1.48
N GLU A 752 -26.21 -22.06 1.83
CA GLU A 752 -26.45 -22.42 3.23
C GLU A 752 -25.26 -23.16 3.86
N PHE A 753 -24.54 -24.01 3.12
CA PHE A 753 -23.30 -24.64 3.59
C PHE A 753 -22.22 -23.60 3.93
N LEU A 754 -22.02 -22.59 3.07
CA LEU A 754 -21.06 -21.51 3.31
C LEU A 754 -21.50 -20.59 4.46
N LEU A 755 -22.81 -20.40 4.67
CA LEU A 755 -23.33 -19.72 5.87
C LEU A 755 -23.05 -20.55 7.13
N ASP A 756 -23.41 -21.83 7.17
CA ASP A 756 -23.21 -22.68 8.37
C ASP A 756 -21.73 -22.87 8.75
N ARG A 757 -20.82 -22.88 7.78
CA ARG A 757 -19.36 -22.91 8.03
C ARG A 757 -18.74 -21.53 8.24
N GLY A 758 -19.40 -20.46 7.80
CA GLY A 758 -18.86 -19.09 7.73
C GLY A 758 -19.48 -18.07 8.69
N PHE A 759 -20.58 -18.41 9.38
CA PHE A 759 -21.30 -17.54 10.29
C PHE A 759 -21.30 -18.09 11.72
N THR A 760 -20.89 -17.25 12.67
CA THR A 760 -21.24 -17.41 14.08
C THR A 760 -21.67 -16.06 14.64
N LEU A 761 -22.65 -16.06 15.56
CA LEU A 761 -23.18 -14.85 16.18
C LEU A 761 -22.10 -14.01 16.89
N ASP A 762 -21.04 -14.66 17.39
CA ASP A 762 -19.94 -14.00 18.10
C ASP A 762 -18.92 -13.29 17.18
N LEU A 763 -18.69 -13.83 15.98
CA LEU A 763 -17.62 -13.40 15.06
C LEU A 763 -18.13 -12.59 13.86
N GLY A 764 -19.45 -12.51 13.67
CA GLY A 764 -20.09 -11.80 12.58
C GLY A 764 -19.63 -12.31 11.21
N ALA A 765 -19.40 -11.38 10.26
CA ALA A 765 -18.98 -11.73 8.90
C ALA A 765 -17.49 -12.11 8.75
N ARG A 766 -16.68 -12.05 9.81
CA ARG A 766 -15.23 -12.32 9.73
C ARG A 766 -14.86 -13.75 9.26
N PRO A 767 -15.52 -14.83 9.71
CA PRO A 767 -15.17 -16.19 9.28
C PRO A 767 -15.58 -16.49 7.83
N LEU A 768 -16.55 -15.76 7.28
CA LEU A 768 -17.16 -16.04 5.98
C LEU A 768 -16.14 -15.99 4.82
N ARG A 769 -15.22 -15.02 4.82
CA ARG A 769 -14.10 -14.97 3.85
C ARG A 769 -13.21 -16.22 3.92
N ARG A 770 -12.95 -16.74 5.13
CA ARG A 770 -12.16 -17.98 5.32
C ARG A 770 -12.93 -19.21 4.86
N ALA A 771 -14.25 -19.24 5.06
CA ALA A 771 -15.10 -20.33 4.57
C ALA A 771 -15.11 -20.37 3.03
N ILE A 772 -15.29 -19.22 2.36
CA ILE A 772 -15.14 -19.08 0.90
C ILE A 772 -13.75 -19.56 0.44
N GLU A 773 -12.69 -19.10 1.09
CA GLU A 773 -11.32 -19.43 0.67
C GLU A 773 -11.00 -20.92 0.85
N HIS A 774 -11.39 -21.51 1.97
CA HIS A 774 -11.07 -22.89 2.32
C HIS A 774 -11.98 -23.93 1.65
N HIS A 775 -13.30 -23.69 1.61
CA HIS A 775 -14.28 -24.68 1.13
C HIS A 775 -14.63 -24.55 -0.35
N LEU A 776 -14.38 -23.39 -0.98
CA LEU A 776 -14.69 -23.14 -2.38
C LEU A 776 -13.42 -22.85 -3.21
N LEU A 777 -12.67 -21.80 -2.87
CA LEU A 777 -11.58 -21.33 -3.74
C LEU A 777 -10.38 -22.28 -3.76
N ALA A 778 -9.98 -22.85 -2.62
CA ALA A 778 -8.87 -23.80 -2.59
C ALA A 778 -9.17 -25.12 -3.34
N PRO A 779 -10.35 -25.77 -3.19
CA PRO A 779 -10.75 -26.90 -4.04
C PRO A 779 -10.83 -26.54 -5.53
N LEU A 780 -11.45 -25.40 -5.87
CA LEU A 780 -11.55 -24.92 -7.25
C LEU A 780 -10.16 -24.69 -7.87
N ALA A 781 -9.25 -24.03 -7.14
CA ALA A 781 -7.89 -23.77 -7.60
C ALA A 781 -7.08 -25.07 -7.82
N ARG A 782 -7.24 -26.09 -6.97
CA ARG A 782 -6.64 -27.42 -7.20
C ARG A 782 -7.20 -28.07 -8.44
N SER A 783 -8.52 -28.12 -8.57
CA SER A 783 -9.19 -28.69 -9.75
C SER A 783 -8.70 -28.02 -11.05
N ILE A 784 -8.60 -26.69 -11.08
CA ILE A 784 -8.07 -25.89 -12.20
C ILE A 784 -6.63 -26.25 -12.61
N VAL A 785 -5.79 -26.66 -11.65
CA VAL A 785 -4.36 -26.96 -11.88
C VAL A 785 -4.14 -28.43 -12.20
N GLU A 786 -4.85 -29.33 -11.51
CA GLU A 786 -4.74 -30.79 -11.64
C GLU A 786 -5.47 -31.29 -12.90
N HIS A 787 -6.66 -30.77 -13.15
CA HIS A 787 -7.44 -31.07 -14.35
C HIS A 787 -7.20 -29.94 -15.33
N ARG A 788 -6.68 -30.28 -16.51
CA ARG A 788 -6.37 -29.32 -17.59
C ARG A 788 -7.69 -28.69 -18.06
N ALA A 789 -8.07 -27.58 -17.43
CA ALA A 789 -9.42 -27.03 -17.53
C ALA A 789 -9.83 -26.87 -19.01
N PRO A 790 -11.03 -27.35 -19.42
CA PRO A 790 -11.43 -27.34 -20.81
C PRO A 790 -11.39 -25.93 -21.41
N ARG A 791 -10.99 -25.84 -22.68
CA ARG A 791 -10.94 -24.58 -23.43
C ARG A 791 -12.30 -24.31 -24.08
N GLY A 792 -13.03 -23.33 -23.55
CA GLY A 792 -14.32 -22.85 -24.07
C GLY A 792 -15.27 -22.41 -22.96
N ASP A 793 -16.49 -22.03 -23.35
CA ASP A 793 -17.58 -21.69 -22.44
C ASP A 793 -17.91 -22.90 -21.54
N GLN A 794 -17.88 -22.70 -20.23
CA GLN A 794 -18.11 -23.76 -19.25
C GLN A 794 -19.13 -23.32 -18.20
N PHE A 795 -19.98 -24.25 -17.79
CA PHE A 795 -20.86 -24.04 -16.64
C PHE A 795 -20.26 -24.70 -15.40
N LEU A 796 -20.13 -23.91 -14.34
CA LEU A 796 -19.55 -24.31 -13.07
C LEU A 796 -20.68 -24.42 -12.03
N PHE A 797 -21.21 -25.62 -11.85
CA PHE A 797 -22.25 -25.88 -10.85
C PHE A 797 -21.61 -26.14 -9.50
N VAL A 798 -21.97 -25.33 -8.49
CA VAL A 798 -21.48 -25.49 -7.11
C VAL A 798 -22.63 -25.93 -6.22
N ARG A 799 -22.51 -27.13 -5.65
CA ARG A 799 -23.50 -27.75 -4.76
C ARG A 799 -22.87 -28.26 -3.47
N SER A 800 -23.67 -28.44 -2.42
CA SER A 800 -23.23 -29.08 -1.18
C SER A 800 -23.41 -30.59 -1.25
N ALA A 801 -22.34 -31.34 -1.01
CA ALA A 801 -22.34 -32.79 -0.90
C ALA A 801 -21.93 -33.20 0.53
N GLY A 802 -22.85 -33.01 1.48
CA GLY A 802 -22.64 -33.31 2.90
C GLY A 802 -21.65 -32.35 3.56
N GLU A 803 -20.38 -32.76 3.67
CA GLU A 803 -19.33 -32.00 4.37
C GLU A 803 -18.46 -31.13 3.45
N LYS A 804 -18.67 -31.17 2.13
CA LYS A 804 -17.86 -30.43 1.15
C LYS A 804 -18.74 -29.81 0.08
N LEU A 805 -18.23 -28.74 -0.53
CA LEU A 805 -18.75 -28.26 -1.80
C LEU A 805 -18.17 -29.14 -2.92
N GLU A 806 -19.05 -29.64 -3.78
CA GLU A 806 -18.69 -30.24 -5.05
C GLU A 806 -18.85 -29.21 -6.17
N VAL A 807 -17.92 -29.27 -7.12
CA VAL A 807 -17.87 -28.36 -8.26
C VAL A 807 -17.88 -29.22 -9.53
N GLU A 808 -18.96 -29.13 -10.29
CA GLU A 808 -19.14 -29.88 -11.53
C GLU A 808 -18.93 -28.95 -12.74
N PHE A 809 -18.07 -29.38 -13.67
CA PHE A 809 -17.80 -28.69 -14.94
C PHE A 809 -18.67 -29.32 -16.02
N ILE A 810 -19.64 -28.57 -16.54
CA ILE A 810 -20.51 -29.02 -17.62
C ILE A 810 -20.10 -28.35 -18.93
N ASP A 811 -19.71 -29.15 -19.92
CA ASP A 811 -19.48 -28.74 -21.30
C ASP A 811 -20.82 -28.71 -22.06
N PRO A 812 -21.29 -27.56 -22.55
CA PRO A 812 -22.56 -27.45 -23.26
C PRO A 812 -22.58 -28.17 -24.62
N ASN A 813 -21.42 -28.57 -25.16
CA ASN A 813 -21.29 -29.18 -26.50
C ASN A 813 -21.00 -30.69 -26.47
N ALA A 814 -21.07 -31.35 -25.31
CA ALA A 814 -20.76 -32.77 -25.18
C ALA A 814 -21.76 -33.67 -25.96
N PRO A 815 -21.31 -34.54 -26.88
CA PRO A 815 -22.20 -35.39 -27.68
C PRO A 815 -22.85 -36.50 -26.84
N VAL A 816 -24.17 -36.68 -27.01
CA VAL A 816 -24.98 -37.67 -26.28
C VAL A 816 -25.07 -39.00 -27.06
N PRO A 817 -24.96 -40.18 -26.41
CA PRO A 817 -25.23 -41.45 -27.07
C PRO A 817 -26.73 -41.60 -27.37
N VAL A 818 -27.08 -41.76 -28.65
CA VAL A 818 -28.48 -41.93 -29.08
C VAL A 818 -28.94 -43.37 -28.85
N ALA A 819 -29.84 -43.58 -27.90
CA ALA A 819 -30.64 -44.79 -27.79
C ALA A 819 -32.00 -44.60 -28.51
N SER A 820 -32.51 -45.67 -29.14
CA SER A 820 -33.53 -45.60 -30.20
C SER A 820 -34.85 -44.93 -29.82
N ALA A 821 -35.23 -43.88 -30.57
CA ALA A 821 -36.60 -43.39 -30.64
C ALA A 821 -37.33 -44.07 -31.82
N ALA A 822 -38.34 -44.88 -31.53
CA ALA A 822 -39.32 -45.37 -32.50
C ALA A 822 -40.65 -45.66 -31.79
N THR A 823 -41.78 -45.23 -32.40
CA THR A 823 -43.18 -45.36 -31.90
C THR A 823 -43.44 -44.64 -30.56
N LEU A 824 -44.18 -43.54 -30.48
CA LEU A 824 -45.48 -43.23 -31.08
C LEU A 824 -45.66 -41.70 -31.20
N ALA A 825 -46.18 -41.23 -32.34
CA ALA A 825 -46.68 -39.87 -32.48
C ALA A 825 -48.20 -39.86 -32.29
N HIS A 826 -48.69 -39.18 -31.25
CA HIS A 826 -50.08 -38.71 -31.15
C HIS A 826 -50.06 -37.24 -30.75
N ALA A 827 -50.78 -36.43 -31.51
CA ALA A 827 -50.84 -34.99 -31.30
C ALA A 827 -51.98 -34.65 -30.33
N HIS A 828 -51.66 -34.02 -29.21
CA HIS A 828 -52.65 -33.32 -28.40
C HIS A 828 -52.44 -31.82 -28.51
N SER A 829 -53.49 -31.14 -29.00
CA SER A 829 -53.63 -29.70 -28.97
C SER A 829 -54.86 -29.39 -28.13
N GLY A 830 -54.73 -28.45 -27.18
CA GLY A 830 -55.77 -28.12 -26.20
C GLY A 830 -55.40 -28.51 -24.76
N ASP A 831 -55.09 -27.48 -23.97
CA ASP A 831 -54.92 -27.34 -22.50
C ASP A 831 -54.32 -28.44 -21.58
N ASP A 832 -54.38 -29.73 -21.90
CA ASP A 832 -54.00 -30.82 -20.99
C ASP A 832 -52.63 -31.44 -21.33
N PHE A 833 -51.61 -30.59 -21.46
CA PHE A 833 -50.22 -31.05 -21.65
C PHE A 833 -49.58 -31.40 -20.30
N ASP A 834 -49.63 -32.68 -19.95
CA ASP A 834 -49.05 -33.18 -18.70
C ASP A 834 -47.52 -33.23 -18.74
N LEU A 835 -46.89 -32.37 -17.91
CA LEU A 835 -45.43 -32.32 -17.75
C LEU A 835 -44.82 -33.68 -17.35
N ARG A 836 -45.57 -34.56 -16.68
CA ARG A 836 -45.09 -35.90 -16.28
C ARG A 836 -44.65 -36.73 -17.47
N ASN A 837 -45.27 -36.55 -18.64
CA ASN A 837 -44.88 -37.22 -19.88
C ASN A 837 -43.47 -36.84 -20.32
N LEU A 838 -43.10 -35.54 -20.26
CA LEU A 838 -41.74 -35.07 -20.57
C LEU A 838 -40.70 -35.49 -19.52
N ILE A 839 -41.09 -35.66 -18.26
CA ILE A 839 -40.19 -36.19 -17.23
C ILE A 839 -39.95 -37.70 -17.46
N TYR A 840 -40.98 -38.44 -17.87
CA TYR A 840 -40.91 -39.89 -18.07
C TYR A 840 -40.24 -40.29 -19.40
N ALA A 841 -40.48 -39.54 -20.48
CA ALA A 841 -39.95 -39.78 -21.80
C ALA A 841 -39.68 -38.43 -22.51
N PRO A 842 -38.53 -37.77 -22.24
CA PRO A 842 -38.25 -36.47 -22.80
C PRO A 842 -37.96 -36.50 -24.29
N ASP A 843 -38.51 -35.51 -24.99
CA ASP A 843 -38.17 -35.12 -26.35
C ASP A 843 -37.77 -33.64 -26.39
N ASN A 844 -37.19 -33.16 -27.49
CA ASN A 844 -36.87 -31.74 -27.71
C ASN A 844 -37.65 -31.14 -28.90
N THR A 845 -38.86 -31.63 -29.15
CA THR A 845 -39.72 -31.10 -30.22
C THR A 845 -40.16 -29.67 -29.90
N GLN A 846 -40.41 -28.90 -30.95
CA GLN A 846 -40.87 -27.51 -30.83
C GLN A 846 -42.21 -27.40 -30.07
N ALA A 847 -43.06 -28.42 -30.14
CA ALA A 847 -44.30 -28.50 -29.37
C ALA A 847 -44.04 -28.64 -27.86
N SER A 848 -43.15 -29.55 -27.46
CA SER A 848 -42.76 -29.75 -26.06
C SER A 848 -42.07 -28.52 -25.46
N LEU A 849 -41.21 -27.83 -26.23
CA LEU A 849 -40.61 -26.56 -25.82
C LEU A 849 -41.65 -25.44 -25.67
N ALA A 850 -42.60 -25.32 -26.59
CA ALA A 850 -43.69 -24.35 -26.50
C ALA A 850 -44.62 -24.63 -25.31
N ALA A 851 -44.89 -25.89 -24.98
CA ALA A 851 -45.67 -26.29 -23.83
C ALA A 851 -44.96 -25.93 -22.50
N LEU A 852 -43.65 -26.14 -22.41
CA LEU A 852 -42.85 -25.69 -21.25
C LEU A 852 -42.91 -24.17 -21.07
N ARG A 853 -42.76 -23.39 -22.14
CA ARG A 853 -42.93 -21.92 -22.09
C ARG A 853 -44.31 -21.51 -21.59
N ALA A 854 -45.36 -22.08 -22.16
CA ALA A 854 -46.74 -21.78 -21.77
C ALA A 854 -47.04 -22.20 -20.32
N ARG A 855 -46.30 -23.17 -19.77
CA ARG A 855 -46.42 -23.58 -18.36
C ARG A 855 -45.58 -22.70 -17.42
N TYR A 856 -44.39 -22.28 -17.83
CA TYR A 856 -43.60 -21.26 -17.12
C TYR A 856 -44.34 -19.93 -17.03
N ALA A 857 -44.84 -19.41 -18.15
CA ALA A 857 -45.58 -18.14 -18.20
C ALA A 857 -46.80 -18.16 -17.27
N ARG A 858 -47.66 -19.19 -17.36
CA ARG A 858 -48.82 -19.35 -16.47
C ARG A 858 -48.45 -19.44 -14.98
N LEU A 859 -47.29 -20.01 -14.65
CA LEU A 859 -46.81 -20.06 -13.26
C LEU A 859 -46.28 -18.68 -12.81
N SER A 860 -45.50 -18.01 -13.66
CA SER A 860 -44.96 -16.67 -13.41
C SER A 860 -46.08 -15.64 -13.20
N ASP A 861 -47.09 -15.63 -14.08
CA ASP A 861 -48.27 -14.77 -13.96
C ASP A 861 -49.06 -15.01 -12.65
N SER A 862 -49.11 -16.26 -12.18
CA SER A 862 -49.76 -16.63 -10.92
C SER A 862 -49.01 -16.08 -9.69
N LEU A 863 -47.67 -16.19 -9.69
CA LEU A 863 -46.83 -15.69 -8.59
C LEU A 863 -46.67 -14.16 -8.63
N ALA A 864 -46.73 -13.54 -9.81
CA ALA A 864 -46.78 -12.09 -9.98
C ALA A 864 -48.17 -11.49 -9.67
N SER A 865 -49.18 -12.31 -9.38
CA SER A 865 -50.54 -11.84 -9.13
C SER A 865 -50.66 -11.02 -7.84
N SER A 866 -51.57 -10.05 -7.82
CA SER A 866 -51.86 -9.27 -6.62
C SER A 866 -52.37 -10.12 -5.45
N VAL A 867 -52.95 -11.29 -5.73
CA VAL A 867 -53.40 -12.25 -4.71
C VAL A 867 -52.20 -12.90 -4.00
N TRP A 868 -51.18 -13.31 -4.76
CA TRP A 868 -49.95 -13.87 -4.19
C TRP A 868 -49.20 -12.84 -3.35
N ALA A 869 -48.99 -11.63 -3.90
CA ALA A 869 -48.35 -10.52 -3.22
C ALA A 869 -49.10 -10.11 -1.93
N SER A 870 -50.43 -9.93 -2.00
CA SER A 870 -51.24 -9.57 -0.81
C SER A 870 -51.19 -10.65 0.28
N ALA A 871 -51.15 -11.93 -0.10
CA ALA A 871 -51.04 -13.04 0.85
C ALA A 871 -49.64 -13.13 1.49
N ARG A 872 -48.58 -12.77 0.75
CA ARG A 872 -47.22 -12.63 1.28
C ARG A 872 -47.16 -11.47 2.28
N ASP A 873 -47.63 -10.29 1.88
CA ASP A 873 -47.57 -9.09 2.70
C ASP A 873 -48.43 -9.22 3.98
N ALA A 874 -49.54 -9.97 3.92
CA ALA A 874 -50.33 -10.34 5.10
C ALA A 874 -49.59 -11.27 6.08
N ASP A 875 -48.78 -12.22 5.59
CA ASP A 875 -47.97 -13.08 6.46
C ASP A 875 -46.80 -12.29 7.09
N PHE A 876 -46.18 -11.35 6.38
CA PHE A 876 -45.20 -10.41 6.97
C PHE A 876 -45.83 -9.45 7.98
N ALA A 877 -47.05 -8.95 7.73
CA ALA A 877 -47.77 -8.12 8.69
C ALA A 877 -48.09 -8.89 9.99
N ALA A 878 -48.53 -10.15 9.88
CA ALA A 878 -48.75 -11.02 11.04
C ALA A 878 -47.46 -11.29 11.82
N MET A 879 -46.31 -11.39 11.15
CA MET A 879 -44.99 -11.53 11.80
C MET A 879 -44.56 -10.26 12.56
N ALA A 880 -45.04 -9.08 12.15
CA ALA A 880 -44.74 -7.80 12.79
C ALA A 880 -45.58 -7.51 14.05
N GLU A 881 -46.57 -8.35 14.37
CA GLU A 881 -47.38 -8.21 15.59
C GLU A 881 -46.54 -8.47 16.87
N SER A 882 -46.72 -7.62 17.90
CA SER A 882 -45.85 -7.60 19.09
C SER A 882 -45.82 -8.89 19.92
N ASP A 883 -46.84 -9.74 19.81
CA ASP A 883 -46.96 -11.01 20.52
C ASP A 883 -46.78 -12.23 19.60
N PHE A 884 -46.50 -12.04 18.30
CA PHE A 884 -46.34 -13.09 17.28
C PHE A 884 -45.47 -14.27 17.74
N TRP A 885 -44.29 -13.97 18.31
CA TRP A 885 -43.31 -14.96 18.77
C TRP A 885 -43.81 -15.86 19.91
N SER A 886 -44.91 -15.48 20.58
CA SER A 886 -45.55 -16.30 21.62
C SER A 886 -46.66 -17.20 21.08
N ARG A 887 -47.33 -16.83 19.97
CA ARG A 887 -48.46 -17.58 19.39
C ARG A 887 -48.02 -18.91 18.79
N PRO A 888 -48.83 -19.99 18.87
CA PRO A 888 -48.49 -21.28 18.24
C PRO A 888 -48.54 -21.21 16.70
N GLU A 889 -49.38 -20.33 16.14
CA GLU A 889 -49.58 -20.14 14.70
C GLU A 889 -48.33 -19.59 13.97
N ARG A 890 -47.36 -19.05 14.71
CA ARG A 890 -46.11 -18.49 14.15
C ARG A 890 -45.37 -19.48 13.25
N PHE A 891 -45.40 -20.76 13.58
CA PHE A 891 -44.72 -21.80 12.80
C PHE A 891 -45.38 -21.99 11.42
N GLU A 892 -46.70 -21.83 11.33
CA GLU A 892 -47.43 -21.93 10.06
C GLU A 892 -47.28 -20.63 9.22
N VAL A 893 -47.08 -19.47 9.86
CA VAL A 893 -46.77 -18.20 9.18
C VAL A 893 -45.35 -18.22 8.61
N LEU A 894 -44.35 -18.57 9.44
CA LEU A 894 -42.94 -18.64 9.01
C LEU A 894 -42.72 -19.68 7.90
N ASP A 895 -43.36 -20.84 8.01
CA ASP A 895 -43.36 -21.89 6.96
C ASP A 895 -43.96 -21.40 5.64
N ARG A 896 -45.04 -20.59 5.66
CA ARG A 896 -45.56 -19.98 4.43
C ARG A 896 -44.60 -18.96 3.82
N ILE A 897 -43.96 -18.12 4.63
CA ILE A 897 -42.96 -17.15 4.15
C ILE A 897 -41.78 -17.90 3.52
N GLU A 898 -41.18 -18.84 4.24
CA GLU A 898 -40.06 -19.67 3.76
C GLU A 898 -40.39 -20.41 2.46
N ARG A 899 -41.61 -20.96 2.33
CA ARG A 899 -42.05 -21.63 1.11
C ARG A 899 -42.23 -20.66 -0.05
N ARG A 900 -42.80 -19.47 0.15
CA ARG A 900 -42.93 -18.47 -0.94
C ARG A 900 -41.57 -18.03 -1.45
N ASP A 901 -40.66 -17.66 -0.55
CA ASP A 901 -39.29 -17.25 -0.90
C ASP A 901 -38.56 -18.34 -1.71
N ARG A 902 -38.71 -19.62 -1.30
CA ARG A 902 -38.14 -20.76 -2.04
C ARG A 902 -38.78 -20.96 -3.42
N ILE A 903 -40.08 -20.78 -3.56
CA ILE A 903 -40.79 -20.92 -4.83
C ILE A 903 -40.38 -19.79 -5.79
N GLU A 904 -40.30 -18.55 -5.30
CA GLU A 904 -39.88 -17.38 -6.09
C GLU A 904 -38.42 -17.55 -6.58
N SER A 905 -37.48 -17.89 -5.69
CA SER A 905 -36.07 -18.15 -6.07
C SER A 905 -35.90 -19.33 -7.05
N ALA A 906 -36.77 -20.34 -6.97
CA ALA A 906 -36.77 -21.45 -7.91
C ALA A 906 -37.46 -21.11 -9.24
N LEU A 907 -38.38 -20.13 -9.28
CA LEU A 907 -38.94 -19.61 -10.52
C LEU A 907 -37.86 -18.88 -11.36
N ASP A 908 -37.01 -18.07 -10.74
CA ASP A 908 -35.85 -17.43 -11.42
C ASP A 908 -34.91 -18.47 -12.04
N THR A 909 -34.81 -19.63 -11.41
CA THR A 909 -34.04 -20.77 -11.94
C THR A 909 -34.77 -21.41 -13.12
N ALA A 910 -36.09 -21.59 -13.04
CA ALA A 910 -36.90 -22.06 -14.17
C ALA A 910 -36.84 -21.09 -15.37
N GLN A 911 -36.83 -19.77 -15.15
CA GLN A 911 -36.67 -18.76 -16.20
C GLN A 911 -35.35 -18.92 -16.94
N ARG A 912 -34.22 -19.01 -16.22
CA ARG A 912 -32.88 -19.16 -16.81
C ARG A 912 -32.74 -20.47 -17.61
N LEU A 913 -33.43 -21.54 -17.20
CA LEU A 913 -33.51 -22.80 -17.95
C LEU A 913 -34.35 -22.65 -19.23
N GLU A 914 -35.49 -21.95 -19.18
CA GLU A 914 -36.35 -21.67 -20.34
C GLU A 914 -35.64 -20.80 -21.38
N GLU A 915 -35.12 -19.64 -20.98
CA GLU A 915 -34.42 -18.70 -21.87
C GLU A 915 -33.24 -19.34 -22.62
N ARG A 916 -32.68 -20.42 -22.07
CA ARG A 916 -31.60 -21.19 -22.68
C ARG A 916 -32.10 -22.33 -23.56
N LEU A 917 -33.16 -23.05 -23.15
CA LEU A 917 -33.92 -23.93 -24.06
C LEU A 917 -34.34 -23.19 -25.33
N ALA A 918 -34.62 -21.89 -25.22
CA ALA A 918 -34.97 -21.02 -26.33
C ALA A 918 -33.85 -20.70 -27.32
N ARG A 919 -32.58 -20.72 -26.89
CA ARG A 919 -31.42 -20.38 -27.73
C ARG A 919 -30.81 -21.63 -28.38
N ASP A 920 -30.66 -22.69 -27.59
CA ASP A 920 -29.77 -23.81 -27.94
C ASP A 920 -30.54 -25.08 -28.40
N GLY A 921 -31.88 -25.04 -28.48
CA GLY A 921 -32.72 -26.15 -28.93
C GLY A 921 -32.86 -27.33 -27.95
N GLY A 922 -31.98 -27.43 -26.95
CA GLY A 922 -32.11 -28.31 -25.79
C GLY A 922 -31.82 -29.79 -26.02
N ASN A 923 -30.95 -30.36 -25.18
CA ASN A 923 -30.86 -31.80 -24.99
C ASN A 923 -32.15 -32.30 -24.29
N PRO A 924 -32.77 -33.43 -24.69
CA PRO A 924 -33.88 -34.05 -23.96
C PRO A 924 -33.70 -34.15 -22.43
N ALA A 925 -32.48 -34.41 -21.94
CA ALA A 925 -32.19 -34.42 -20.50
C ALA A 925 -32.42 -33.05 -19.82
N PHE A 926 -32.24 -31.95 -20.54
CA PHE A 926 -32.50 -30.58 -20.08
C PHE A 926 -34.00 -30.26 -20.10
N VAL A 927 -34.72 -30.75 -21.12
CA VAL A 927 -36.20 -30.69 -21.18
C VAL A 927 -36.83 -31.42 -19.99
N ALA A 928 -36.37 -32.64 -19.67
CA ALA A 928 -36.84 -33.39 -18.51
C ALA A 928 -36.66 -32.64 -17.18
N ARG A 929 -35.50 -32.00 -16.97
CA ARG A 929 -35.23 -31.22 -15.76
C ARG A 929 -36.10 -29.97 -15.66
N CYS A 930 -36.29 -29.24 -16.76
CA CYS A 930 -37.18 -28.08 -16.82
C CYS A 930 -38.65 -28.48 -16.55
N ALA A 931 -39.11 -29.56 -17.20
CA ALA A 931 -40.44 -30.14 -16.96
C ALA A 931 -40.63 -30.55 -15.49
N GLN A 932 -39.63 -31.20 -14.88
CA GLN A 932 -39.70 -31.59 -13.48
C GLN A 932 -39.75 -30.38 -12.54
N LEU A 933 -38.91 -29.37 -12.75
CA LEU A 933 -38.92 -28.16 -11.92
C LEU A 933 -40.27 -27.42 -12.01
N LEU A 934 -40.78 -27.18 -13.22
CA LEU A 934 -42.07 -26.50 -13.42
C LEU A 934 -43.26 -27.29 -12.84
N TRP A 935 -43.20 -28.63 -12.89
CA TRP A 935 -44.24 -29.48 -12.29
C TRP A 935 -44.23 -29.40 -10.77
N LEU A 936 -43.06 -29.55 -10.15
CA LEU A 936 -42.89 -29.48 -8.70
C LEU A 936 -43.20 -28.07 -8.16
N LEU A 937 -42.82 -27.00 -8.85
CA LEU A 937 -43.16 -25.63 -8.47
C LEU A 937 -44.66 -25.36 -8.55
N GLY A 938 -45.36 -25.90 -9.55
CA GLY A 938 -46.83 -25.85 -9.61
C GLY A 938 -47.46 -26.47 -8.36
N LEU A 939 -47.05 -27.70 -8.00
CA LEU A 939 -47.53 -28.38 -6.80
C LEU A 939 -47.24 -27.59 -5.50
N ALA A 940 -46.08 -26.92 -5.43
CA ALA A 940 -45.72 -26.12 -4.27
C ALA A 940 -46.52 -24.80 -4.18
N ALA A 941 -46.71 -24.09 -5.30
CA ALA A 941 -47.53 -22.88 -5.36
C ALA A 941 -48.99 -23.15 -5.00
N ASP A 942 -49.56 -24.25 -5.53
CA ASP A 942 -50.90 -24.70 -5.17
C ASP A 942 -50.99 -25.03 -3.67
N ALA A 943 -50.01 -25.77 -3.14
CA ALA A 943 -49.97 -26.16 -1.72
C ALA A 943 -49.89 -24.95 -0.78
N VAL A 944 -49.08 -23.93 -1.08
CA VAL A 944 -49.03 -22.68 -0.29
C VAL A 944 -50.37 -21.95 -0.35
N THR A 945 -50.98 -21.87 -1.55
CA THR A 945 -52.25 -21.16 -1.77
C THR A 945 -53.41 -21.79 -0.98
N VAL A 946 -53.52 -23.12 -0.98
CA VAL A 946 -54.59 -23.84 -0.24
C VAL A 946 -54.19 -24.21 1.20
N ARG A 947 -53.02 -23.77 1.67
CA ARG A 947 -52.44 -24.07 3.00
C ARG A 947 -52.28 -25.58 3.28
N ALA A 948 -51.93 -26.35 2.26
CA ALA A 948 -51.63 -27.77 2.39
C ALA A 948 -50.21 -28.01 2.98
N PRO A 949 -50.00 -29.13 3.69
CA PRO A 949 -48.67 -29.58 4.07
C PRO A 949 -47.84 -29.95 2.83
N GLN A 950 -46.59 -29.51 2.82
CA GLN A 950 -45.63 -29.76 1.74
C GLN A 950 -44.72 -30.94 2.04
N ASP A 951 -44.23 -31.05 3.27
CA ASP A 951 -43.24 -32.05 3.69
C ASP A 951 -43.91 -33.31 4.27
N ALA A 952 -43.24 -34.46 4.14
CA ALA A 952 -43.80 -35.78 4.43
C ALA A 952 -42.98 -36.57 5.44
N LEU A 953 -43.67 -37.29 6.32
CA LEU A 953 -43.12 -38.37 7.13
C LEU A 953 -43.50 -39.71 6.49
N LEU A 954 -42.50 -40.54 6.19
CA LEU A 954 -42.68 -41.86 5.59
C LEU A 954 -42.14 -42.93 6.54
N ALA A 955 -42.97 -43.92 6.89
CA ALA A 955 -42.58 -45.07 7.71
C ALA A 955 -42.80 -46.36 6.92
N LEU A 956 -41.77 -47.22 6.90
CA LEU A 956 -41.79 -48.54 6.28
C LEU A 956 -41.57 -49.60 7.36
N ALA A 957 -42.44 -50.60 7.46
CA ALA A 957 -42.17 -51.79 8.25
C ALA A 957 -42.75 -53.07 7.62
N VAL A 958 -42.36 -54.22 8.16
CA VAL A 958 -42.96 -55.53 7.86
C VAL A 958 -43.52 -56.16 9.13
N GLY A 959 -44.60 -56.93 9.00
CA GLY A 959 -45.21 -57.67 10.10
C GLY A 959 -44.31 -58.78 10.64
N GLU A 960 -44.31 -59.00 11.96
CA GLU A 960 -43.44 -59.98 12.61
C GLU A 960 -43.72 -61.44 12.17
N THR A 961 -44.96 -61.73 11.76
CA THR A 961 -45.37 -63.02 11.21
C THR A 961 -44.79 -63.28 9.82
N GLU A 962 -44.68 -62.26 8.96
CA GLU A 962 -44.04 -62.39 7.64
C GLU A 962 -42.52 -62.52 7.79
N LEU A 963 -41.91 -61.72 8.66
CA LEU A 963 -40.47 -61.76 8.93
C LEU A 963 -40.02 -63.12 9.51
N LYS A 964 -40.89 -63.80 10.27
CA LYS A 964 -40.66 -65.19 10.75
C LYS A 964 -40.88 -66.26 9.67
N ARG A 965 -41.73 -65.99 8.67
CA ARG A 965 -42.09 -66.94 7.60
C ARG A 965 -41.02 -67.03 6.50
N ASP A 966 -40.44 -65.89 6.11
CA ASP A 966 -39.33 -65.83 5.16
C ASP A 966 -38.47 -64.57 5.40
N ALA A 967 -37.52 -64.66 6.33
CA ALA A 967 -36.69 -63.53 6.72
C ALA A 967 -35.78 -63.00 5.60
N ALA A 968 -35.37 -63.84 4.64
CA ALA A 968 -34.44 -63.46 3.58
C ALA A 968 -35.15 -62.69 2.46
N GLN A 969 -36.24 -63.25 1.93
CA GLN A 969 -37.02 -62.60 0.88
C GLN A 969 -37.69 -61.31 1.38
N THR A 970 -38.13 -61.31 2.64
CA THR A 970 -38.75 -60.14 3.28
C THR A 970 -37.77 -58.98 3.43
N ARG A 971 -36.52 -59.23 3.86
CA ARG A 971 -35.48 -58.21 3.95
C ARG A 971 -35.13 -57.61 2.59
N LEU A 972 -34.98 -58.47 1.58
CA LEU A 972 -34.68 -58.03 0.21
C LEU A 972 -35.81 -57.14 -0.34
N TRP A 973 -37.06 -57.54 -0.18
CA TRP A 973 -38.22 -56.76 -0.64
C TRP A 973 -38.35 -55.43 0.11
N TRP A 974 -38.20 -55.42 1.44
CA TRP A 974 -38.17 -54.19 2.23
C TRP A 974 -37.05 -53.24 1.80
N GLN A 975 -35.85 -53.76 1.52
CA GLN A 975 -34.73 -52.96 1.04
C GLN A 975 -35.00 -52.36 -0.35
N GLN A 976 -35.63 -53.12 -1.26
CA GLN A 976 -36.02 -52.63 -2.59
C GLN A 976 -37.08 -51.52 -2.52
N VAL A 977 -38.09 -51.66 -1.67
CA VAL A 977 -39.11 -50.62 -1.45
C VAL A 977 -38.51 -49.38 -0.77
N LEU A 978 -37.56 -49.56 0.16
CA LEU A 978 -36.83 -48.43 0.76
C LEU A 978 -35.96 -47.71 -0.28
N SER A 979 -35.19 -48.43 -1.10
CA SER A 979 -34.39 -47.83 -2.17
C SER A 979 -35.22 -47.12 -3.23
N MET A 980 -36.45 -47.60 -3.50
CA MET A 980 -37.40 -46.93 -4.40
C MET A 980 -37.75 -45.53 -3.93
N TYR A 981 -38.02 -45.33 -2.63
CA TYR A 981 -38.30 -44.00 -2.08
C TYR A 981 -37.07 -43.11 -1.97
N MET A 982 -35.90 -43.68 -1.68
CA MET A 982 -34.64 -42.92 -1.69
C MET A 982 -34.30 -42.43 -3.10
N ALA A 983 -34.42 -43.30 -4.12
CA ALA A 983 -34.19 -42.94 -5.52
C ALA A 983 -35.22 -41.94 -6.05
N TRP A 984 -36.50 -42.07 -5.65
CA TRP A 984 -37.53 -41.07 -5.95
C TRP A 984 -37.16 -39.69 -5.36
N ALA A 985 -36.79 -39.65 -4.07
CA ALA A 985 -36.43 -38.41 -3.40
C ALA A 985 -35.20 -37.74 -4.04
N GLU A 986 -34.15 -38.52 -4.31
CA GLU A 986 -32.94 -38.06 -5.01
C GLU A 986 -33.28 -37.46 -6.38
N ARG A 987 -34.04 -38.18 -7.21
CA ARG A 987 -34.41 -37.74 -8.56
C ARG A 987 -35.24 -36.45 -8.60
N ARG A 988 -36.00 -36.15 -7.54
CA ARG A 988 -36.82 -34.93 -7.42
C ARG A 988 -36.13 -33.83 -6.60
N ASN A 989 -34.85 -33.98 -6.26
CA ASN A 989 -34.07 -33.06 -5.41
C ASN A 989 -34.74 -32.80 -4.03
N MET A 990 -35.36 -33.82 -3.45
CA MET A 990 -35.98 -33.76 -2.12
C MET A 990 -34.92 -33.96 -1.03
N ARG A 991 -35.03 -33.20 0.06
CA ARG A 991 -34.20 -33.39 1.27
C ARG A 991 -34.73 -34.58 2.06
N VAL A 992 -33.90 -35.60 2.28
CA VAL A 992 -34.23 -36.77 3.11
C VAL A 992 -33.46 -36.74 4.43
N GLU A 993 -34.16 -36.88 5.54
CA GLU A 993 -33.62 -37.07 6.88
C GLU A 993 -34.03 -38.46 7.39
N VAL A 994 -33.06 -39.35 7.62
CA VAL A 994 -33.32 -40.70 8.13
C VAL A 994 -33.47 -40.65 9.65
N LEU A 995 -34.71 -40.77 10.13
CA LEU A 995 -35.04 -40.70 11.57
C LEU A 995 -34.80 -42.04 12.27
N GLU A 996 -35.00 -43.15 11.55
CA GLU A 996 -34.78 -44.51 12.02
C GLU A 996 -34.47 -45.41 10.81
N GLN A 997 -33.48 -46.29 10.92
CA GLN A 997 -33.26 -47.37 9.96
C GLN A 997 -32.71 -48.60 10.69
N ASN A 998 -33.52 -49.65 10.77
CA ASN A 998 -33.18 -50.91 11.41
C ASN A 998 -33.40 -52.07 10.42
N ALA A 999 -32.31 -52.54 9.81
CA ALA A 999 -32.33 -53.61 8.82
C ALA A 999 -32.69 -54.98 9.42
N GLU A 1000 -32.34 -55.24 10.69
CA GLU A 1000 -32.66 -56.52 11.35
C GLU A 1000 -34.17 -56.71 11.51
N ARG A 1001 -34.86 -55.64 11.92
CA ARG A 1001 -36.31 -55.57 12.15
C ARG A 1001 -37.11 -55.11 10.92
N CYS A 1002 -36.45 -54.80 9.80
CA CYS A 1002 -37.06 -54.23 8.60
C CYS A 1002 -37.94 -53.01 8.92
N ARG A 1003 -37.39 -51.99 9.62
CA ARG A 1003 -38.09 -50.74 9.94
C ARG A 1003 -37.29 -49.54 9.48
N ALA A 1004 -37.94 -48.58 8.81
CA ALA A 1004 -37.35 -47.28 8.47
C ALA A 1004 -38.36 -46.15 8.68
N ARG A 1005 -37.86 -44.98 9.07
CA ARG A 1005 -38.61 -43.73 9.17
C ARG A 1005 -37.81 -42.61 8.54
N LEU A 1006 -38.41 -41.91 7.59
CA LEU A 1006 -37.83 -40.82 6.83
C LEU A 1006 -38.69 -39.56 7.04
N ALA A 1007 -38.05 -38.40 7.24
CA ALA A 1007 -38.68 -37.12 6.94
C ALA A 1007 -38.18 -36.66 5.57
N ILE A 1008 -39.09 -36.32 4.67
CA ILE A 1008 -38.79 -35.95 3.29
C ILE A 1008 -39.41 -34.59 3.01
N GLY A 1009 -38.57 -33.58 2.84
CA GLY A 1009 -38.97 -32.20 2.58
C GLY A 1009 -38.58 -31.71 1.20
N GLY A 1010 -39.40 -30.85 0.61
CA GLY A 1010 -39.21 -30.37 -0.77
C GLY A 1010 -40.53 -30.13 -1.50
N PHE A 1011 -40.46 -29.62 -2.73
CA PHE A 1011 -41.65 -29.14 -3.45
C PHE A 1011 -42.67 -30.27 -3.71
N GLY A 1012 -43.81 -30.22 -3.03
CA GLY A 1012 -44.91 -31.19 -3.19
C GLY A 1012 -44.68 -32.58 -2.58
N ALA A 1013 -43.68 -32.78 -1.71
CA ALA A 1013 -43.30 -34.11 -1.22
C ALA A 1013 -44.47 -34.92 -0.64
N TYR A 1014 -45.29 -34.32 0.24
CA TYR A 1014 -46.49 -34.96 0.81
C TYR A 1014 -47.59 -35.19 -0.23
N ALA A 1015 -47.81 -34.25 -1.15
CA ALA A 1015 -48.81 -34.39 -2.20
C ALA A 1015 -48.53 -35.61 -3.11
N LEU A 1016 -47.25 -35.91 -3.35
CA LEU A 1016 -46.80 -37.02 -4.18
C LEU A 1016 -46.76 -38.37 -3.43
N LEU A 1017 -46.42 -38.37 -2.14
CA LEU A 1017 -46.26 -39.58 -1.31
C LEU A 1017 -47.52 -40.03 -0.56
N ARG A 1018 -48.52 -39.16 -0.33
CA ARG A 1018 -49.75 -39.52 0.43
C ARG A 1018 -50.49 -40.73 -0.17
N ASP A 1019 -50.43 -40.90 -1.48
CA ASP A 1019 -51.09 -42.00 -2.20
C ASP A 1019 -50.42 -43.35 -1.90
N GLU A 1020 -49.13 -43.35 -1.58
CA GLU A 1020 -48.31 -44.53 -1.28
C GLU A 1020 -48.63 -45.16 0.10
N HIS A 1021 -49.53 -44.56 0.88
CA HIS A 1021 -50.01 -45.14 2.13
C HIS A 1021 -50.76 -46.46 1.86
N GLY A 1022 -50.21 -47.58 2.34
CA GLY A 1022 -50.82 -48.91 2.24
C GLY A 1022 -49.80 -50.07 2.18
N LEU A 1023 -50.26 -51.23 1.71
CA LEU A 1023 -49.43 -52.42 1.51
C LEU A 1023 -48.80 -52.44 0.11
N HIS A 1024 -47.49 -52.68 0.06
CA HIS A 1024 -46.71 -52.99 -1.15
C HIS A 1024 -46.48 -54.50 -1.21
N VAL A 1025 -47.26 -55.18 -2.05
CA VAL A 1025 -47.33 -56.65 -2.11
C VAL A 1025 -46.52 -57.17 -3.29
N PHE A 1026 -45.47 -57.95 -3.01
CA PHE A 1026 -44.72 -58.68 -4.02
C PHE A 1026 -45.29 -60.10 -4.19
N GLU A 1027 -45.64 -60.46 -5.42
CA GLU A 1027 -46.21 -61.75 -5.82
C GLU A 1027 -45.16 -62.56 -6.61
N GLN A 1028 -44.88 -63.78 -6.13
CA GLN A 1028 -44.03 -64.76 -6.80
C GLN A 1028 -44.80 -66.07 -6.96
N ASP A 1029 -44.77 -66.65 -8.15
CA ASP A 1029 -45.33 -67.99 -8.37
C ASP A 1029 -44.36 -69.05 -7.80
N GLN A 1030 -44.88 -70.13 -7.19
CA GLN A 1030 -44.06 -71.24 -6.68
C GLN A 1030 -44.07 -72.40 -7.69
N ASP A 1031 -42.90 -72.98 -7.95
CA ASP A 1031 -42.79 -74.14 -8.85
C ASP A 1031 -43.58 -75.35 -8.31
N GLY A 1032 -44.56 -75.81 -9.09
CA GLY A 1032 -45.27 -77.07 -8.87
C GLY A 1032 -46.62 -77.01 -8.14
N GLU A 1033 -47.00 -75.88 -7.53
CA GLU A 1033 -48.32 -75.69 -6.92
C GLU A 1033 -49.00 -74.40 -7.40
N ASN A 1034 -50.34 -74.40 -7.44
CA ASN A 1034 -51.15 -73.26 -7.90
C ASN A 1034 -51.21 -72.11 -6.86
N ALA A 1035 -50.14 -71.92 -6.09
CA ALA A 1035 -50.05 -71.06 -4.93
C ALA A 1035 -49.05 -69.91 -5.15
N THR A 1036 -49.56 -68.69 -5.33
CA THR A 1036 -48.71 -67.48 -5.41
C THR A 1036 -48.25 -67.08 -4.01
N LYS A 1037 -46.94 -67.11 -3.77
CA LYS A 1037 -46.30 -66.59 -2.56
C LYS A 1037 -46.38 -65.06 -2.55
N ARG A 1038 -46.68 -64.50 -1.38
CA ARG A 1038 -46.81 -63.04 -1.17
C ARG A 1038 -45.90 -62.59 -0.03
N THR A 1039 -45.20 -61.48 -0.26
CA THR A 1039 -44.39 -60.76 0.74
C THR A 1039 -44.89 -59.31 0.77
N THR A 1040 -45.15 -58.75 1.94
CA THR A 1040 -45.67 -57.37 2.04
C THR A 1040 -44.73 -56.44 2.78
N VAL A 1041 -44.76 -55.16 2.39
CA VAL A 1041 -44.18 -54.05 3.14
C VAL A 1041 -45.29 -53.04 3.39
N GLN A 1042 -45.51 -52.68 4.64
CA GLN A 1042 -46.46 -51.65 5.01
C GLN A 1042 -45.77 -50.29 4.97
N VAL A 1043 -46.32 -49.38 4.17
CA VAL A 1043 -45.85 -48.01 4.01
C VAL A 1043 -46.92 -47.08 4.58
N ARG A 1044 -46.55 -46.21 5.52
CA ARG A 1044 -47.40 -45.16 6.08
C ARG A 1044 -46.81 -43.80 5.77
N CYS A 1045 -47.56 -42.97 5.05
CA CYS A 1045 -47.26 -41.55 4.84
C CYS A 1045 -48.16 -40.68 5.73
N ALA A 1046 -47.57 -39.63 6.30
CA ALA A 1046 -48.26 -38.53 7.00
C ALA A 1046 -47.56 -37.20 6.68
N ALA A 1047 -48.21 -36.06 6.99
CA ALA A 1047 -47.59 -34.75 6.84
C ALA A 1047 -46.54 -34.49 7.93
N ASP A 1048 -45.40 -33.91 7.58
CA ASP A 1048 -44.53 -33.22 8.54
C ASP A 1048 -45.04 -31.77 8.67
N LEU A 1049 -45.29 -31.31 9.89
CA LEU A 1049 -45.92 -30.00 10.15
C LEU A 1049 -44.97 -29.11 10.97
N PRO A 1050 -44.75 -27.85 10.54
CA PRO A 1050 -43.80 -26.96 11.18
C PRO A 1050 -44.17 -26.71 12.65
N GLY A 1051 -43.17 -26.76 13.53
CA GLY A 1051 -43.34 -26.53 14.97
C GLY A 1051 -44.11 -27.60 15.74
N ARG A 1052 -44.57 -28.68 15.11
CA ARG A 1052 -45.24 -29.80 15.78
C ARG A 1052 -44.25 -30.96 16.01
N ALA A 1053 -44.42 -31.70 17.10
CA ALA A 1053 -43.62 -32.89 17.33
C ALA A 1053 -43.95 -33.96 16.27
N ARG A 1054 -42.93 -34.42 15.53
CA ARG A 1054 -43.08 -35.45 14.48
C ARG A 1054 -43.80 -36.69 15.03
N PRO A 1055 -44.99 -37.06 14.53
CA PRO A 1055 -45.72 -38.22 15.03
C PRO A 1055 -44.87 -39.49 14.95
N ASN A 1056 -44.94 -40.31 15.99
CA ASN A 1056 -44.41 -41.66 15.92
C ASN A 1056 -45.36 -42.52 15.09
N LEU A 1057 -45.06 -42.64 13.80
CA LEU A 1057 -45.76 -43.51 12.85
C LEU A 1057 -45.47 -44.98 13.17
N LEU A 1058 -46.01 -45.45 14.30
CA LEU A 1058 -46.07 -46.86 14.62
C LEU A 1058 -46.91 -47.56 13.56
N VAL A 1059 -46.44 -48.73 13.16
CA VAL A 1059 -47.06 -49.55 12.13
C VAL A 1059 -47.99 -50.55 12.83
N GLY A 1060 -49.29 -50.38 12.63
CA GLY A 1060 -50.36 -51.18 13.24
C GLY A 1060 -51.35 -51.70 12.18
N GLU A 1061 -52.21 -52.62 12.59
CA GLU A 1061 -53.05 -53.43 11.69
C GLU A 1061 -54.29 -52.70 11.11
N GLU A 1062 -54.64 -51.52 11.64
CA GLU A 1062 -55.78 -50.75 11.17
C GLU A 1062 -55.48 -49.99 9.85
N ASP A 1063 -56.40 -50.07 8.90
CA ASP A 1063 -56.36 -49.55 7.51
C ASP A 1063 -55.18 -50.00 6.62
N LEU A 1064 -55.26 -51.25 6.14
CA LEU A 1064 -54.33 -51.86 5.20
C LEU A 1064 -54.89 -51.99 3.77
N ARG A 1065 -55.16 -50.85 3.11
CA ARG A 1065 -55.41 -50.86 1.65
C ARG A 1065 -54.15 -51.33 0.90
N ILE A 1066 -54.31 -52.04 -0.20
CA ILE A 1066 -53.16 -52.41 -1.06
C ILE A 1066 -52.80 -51.21 -1.94
N ALA A 1067 -51.70 -50.55 -1.64
CA ALA A 1067 -51.19 -49.43 -2.42
C ALA A 1067 -50.68 -49.92 -3.78
N ARG A 1068 -49.85 -50.97 -3.81
CA ARG A 1068 -49.30 -51.54 -5.04
C ARG A 1068 -49.13 -53.05 -4.99
N ARG A 1069 -49.32 -53.69 -6.16
CA ARG A 1069 -48.94 -55.10 -6.39
C ARG A 1069 -47.82 -55.16 -7.42
N TYR A 1070 -46.83 -56.00 -7.14
CA TYR A 1070 -45.61 -56.17 -7.92
C TYR A 1070 -45.45 -57.64 -8.26
N ARG A 1071 -45.24 -57.99 -9.53
CA ARG A 1071 -45.03 -59.35 -10.00
C ARG A 1071 -43.86 -59.36 -10.97
N ALA A 1072 -42.94 -60.31 -10.84
CA ALA A 1072 -41.73 -60.37 -11.67
C ALA A 1072 -41.86 -61.29 -12.90
N ALA A 1073 -42.68 -62.35 -12.81
CA ALA A 1073 -42.88 -63.36 -13.85
C ALA A 1073 -44.37 -63.78 -13.90
N PRO A 1074 -44.88 -64.34 -15.03
CA PRO A 1074 -44.22 -64.55 -16.33
C PRO A 1074 -44.03 -63.26 -17.16
N SER A 1075 -44.51 -62.12 -16.66
CA SER A 1075 -44.12 -60.80 -17.18
C SER A 1075 -44.03 -59.81 -16.01
N PRO A 1076 -43.01 -58.93 -15.99
CA PRO A 1076 -42.90 -57.89 -14.97
C PRO A 1076 -44.14 -57.00 -15.04
N LEU A 1077 -44.84 -56.85 -13.92
CA LEU A 1077 -46.09 -56.10 -13.83
C LEU A 1077 -46.18 -55.39 -12.49
N VAL A 1078 -46.40 -54.08 -12.53
CA VAL A 1078 -46.82 -53.28 -11.38
C VAL A 1078 -48.25 -52.82 -11.61
N ARG A 1079 -49.12 -53.07 -10.62
CA ARG A 1079 -50.49 -52.56 -10.57
C ARG A 1079 -50.62 -51.59 -9.41
N ASP A 1080 -50.97 -50.35 -9.71
CA ASP A 1080 -51.26 -49.33 -8.71
C ASP A 1080 -52.73 -49.46 -8.26
N GLY A 1081 -52.93 -49.61 -6.96
CA GLY A 1081 -54.25 -49.78 -6.33
C GLY A 1081 -54.95 -48.46 -6.02
N VAL A 1082 -54.23 -47.33 -6.09
CA VAL A 1082 -54.72 -46.00 -5.70
C VAL A 1082 -54.92 -45.10 -6.91
N ARG A 1083 -53.97 -45.12 -7.85
CA ARG A 1083 -53.99 -44.38 -9.13
C ARG A 1083 -54.54 -45.21 -10.30
N GLY A 1084 -54.85 -46.49 -10.08
CA GLY A 1084 -55.62 -47.35 -11.00
C GLY A 1084 -54.88 -47.94 -12.20
N TRP A 1085 -53.64 -47.49 -12.48
CA TRP A 1085 -52.87 -47.90 -13.67
C TRP A 1085 -52.17 -49.26 -13.53
N ARG A 1086 -51.73 -49.81 -14.67
CA ARG A 1086 -50.92 -51.04 -14.77
C ARG A 1086 -49.74 -50.80 -15.71
N SER A 1087 -48.52 -51.14 -15.28
CA SER A 1087 -47.31 -50.93 -16.08
C SER A 1087 -46.42 -52.17 -16.11
N GLY A 1088 -45.85 -52.47 -17.28
CA GLY A 1088 -44.84 -53.52 -17.44
C GLY A 1088 -43.44 -53.11 -16.98
N ARG A 1089 -43.20 -51.84 -16.64
CA ARG A 1089 -41.85 -51.30 -16.35
C ARG A 1089 -41.50 -51.37 -14.86
N PHE A 1090 -41.45 -52.59 -14.33
CA PHE A 1090 -41.08 -52.89 -12.94
C PHE A 1090 -39.81 -52.16 -12.47
N ASP A 1091 -38.75 -52.15 -13.29
CA ASP A 1091 -37.48 -51.52 -12.95
C ASP A 1091 -37.58 -49.99 -12.84
N ARG A 1092 -38.39 -49.33 -13.70
CA ARG A 1092 -38.61 -47.87 -13.63
C ARG A 1092 -39.39 -47.46 -12.38
N VAL A 1093 -40.34 -48.29 -11.96
CA VAL A 1093 -41.06 -48.10 -10.68
C VAL A 1093 -40.09 -48.19 -9.51
N LEU A 1094 -39.29 -49.26 -9.42
CA LEU A 1094 -38.28 -49.41 -8.36
C LEU A 1094 -37.16 -48.38 -8.42
N ALA A 1095 -36.88 -47.79 -9.58
CA ALA A 1095 -35.97 -46.67 -9.74
C ALA A 1095 -36.58 -45.31 -9.32
N GLY A 1096 -37.81 -45.27 -8.80
CA GLY A 1096 -38.43 -44.07 -8.23
C GLY A 1096 -39.18 -43.18 -9.22
N GLU A 1097 -39.70 -43.71 -10.34
CA GLU A 1097 -40.47 -42.94 -11.34
C GLU A 1097 -41.99 -43.16 -11.25
N PHE A 1098 -42.48 -43.71 -10.14
CA PHE A 1098 -43.87 -44.13 -9.96
C PHE A 1098 -44.91 -43.00 -9.92
N ASP A 1099 -44.46 -41.76 -9.77
CA ASP A 1099 -45.24 -40.52 -9.71
C ASP A 1099 -45.41 -39.85 -11.08
N VAL A 1100 -44.52 -40.15 -12.03
CA VAL A 1100 -44.54 -39.63 -13.41
C VAL A 1100 -45.09 -40.64 -14.43
N ILE A 1101 -45.47 -41.84 -13.98
CA ILE A 1101 -46.24 -42.79 -14.80
C ILE A 1101 -47.69 -42.31 -14.86
N VAL A 1102 -48.08 -41.80 -16.03
CA VAL A 1102 -49.48 -41.54 -16.40
C VAL A 1102 -50.04 -42.82 -17.03
N GLY A 1103 -51.29 -43.18 -16.70
CA GLY A 1103 -51.90 -44.44 -17.15
C GLY A 1103 -52.74 -44.28 -18.42
N GLU A 1104 -52.64 -45.27 -19.30
CA GLU A 1104 -53.73 -45.75 -20.16
C GLU A 1104 -54.29 -47.06 -19.59
#